data_AF-A0A956G019-F1
#
_entry.id   AF-A0A956G019-F1
#
_cell.length_a   1.000
_cell.length_b   1.000
_cell.length_c   1.000
_cell.angle_alpha   90.00
_cell.angle_beta   90.00
_cell.angle_gamma   90.00
#
_symmetry.space_group_name_H-M   'P 1'
#
loop_
_entity.id
_entity.type
_entity.pdbx_description
1 polymer ?
#
loop_
_entity_poly.entity_id
_entity_poly.type
_entity_poly.pdbx_seq_one_letter_code
_entity_poly.pdbx_strand_id
1 'polypeptide(L)'
;MRGGEGAGLGLVAGSFDLVERFALFRREPQCFGELPRARRDALLGRWQALLGGEAALERRLALEGLDRAAAARALGPITLADDYPRPPWLDIIGDVLDAMREGTGEPTLAELAELEAEGDDSEPLPFAHYYRPWVRVGLARLERQVGERWLRLAARPRRQLARALARELARAGTQTLLGELDAKRAASNTPRAEGAPPTVIYDGLVAELHGARAAALLAGYPCLARLWATRLDLWVASSAELLARVDADRAQLEATFGARGELSALDLSLSDPHDGGRQVAALRFADGQAVIYKPKDLTTERAFFALVAWLEARDAPLPALRALRVLERDGYGYVERVAPAPCPDEAALAQFERRSGALLALVHVLQGVDYHHENLIAAADQPLLVDHETLLAPALPDAGDEASADDHAAIRLARSVLRTGLLPQPSREPGGFVGDHSGLGAREAAGARTAYRFEGAPNSDEMRIVPTERIVSQASQPRLRDGGARASTREAAAQRRARVLEGFRCTYDALAAHADTLAREDGGPLAALRSAWTRVVLRPTTTYDTLLRHSRRPTLLRDAVVRGLSFDRLAPAALEDGAPPWALPVLRAEHRALWRGDVPRFLARADGTGLFARDAVGAEQHAPLEIAGDVLPMAPWQALHRGLRALGPDDLHLQSALIETSLHAASAARQRLHGAPAETGVAESASPAKLAADGGGGATRDSRPAAEPRTLALAIADRLLCDAVDVSGARQHVGVDLDPSSGLPTVGLLGPTLYSGR
;
A
#
# COMPACT_ATOMS: atom_id res chain seq x y z
N MET A 1 30.27 -3.63 25.59
CA MET A 1 30.53 -2.23 25.13
C MET A 1 30.38 -1.16 26.24
N ARG A 2 30.22 -1.55 27.52
CA ARG A 2 30.33 -0.62 28.66
C ARG A 2 31.77 -0.17 29.00
N GLY A 3 32.78 -0.69 28.28
CA GLY A 3 34.21 -0.38 28.49
C GLY A 3 34.96 0.12 27.25
N GLY A 4 34.26 0.68 26.26
CA GLY A 4 34.86 1.25 25.05
C GLY A 4 34.03 2.45 24.57
N GLU A 5 34.09 3.56 25.30
CA GLU A 5 33.19 4.71 25.15
C GLU A 5 33.22 5.32 23.73
N GLY A 6 34.39 5.38 23.09
CA GLY A 6 34.57 5.97 21.76
C GLY A 6 33.95 5.18 20.59
N ALA A 7 33.85 3.84 20.67
CA ALA A 7 33.31 3.03 19.58
C ALA A 7 31.79 3.20 19.42
N GLY A 8 31.08 3.40 20.53
CA GLY A 8 29.63 3.66 20.52
C GLY A 8 29.29 5.03 19.92
N LEU A 9 30.07 6.07 20.25
CA LEU A 9 29.84 7.42 19.72
C LEU A 9 30.17 7.53 18.23
N GLY A 10 31.18 6.80 17.75
CA GLY A 10 31.46 6.69 16.30
C GLY A 10 30.28 6.07 15.52
N LEU A 11 29.62 5.05 16.10
CA LEU A 11 28.43 4.45 15.52
C LEU A 11 27.25 5.45 15.47
N VAL A 12 27.05 6.21 16.56
CA VAL A 12 26.02 7.27 16.63
C VAL A 12 26.28 8.33 15.56
N ALA A 13 27.48 8.90 15.53
CA ALA A 13 27.89 9.91 14.55
C ALA A 13 27.72 9.45 13.09
N GLY A 14 28.09 8.20 12.81
CA GLY A 14 27.93 7.60 11.48
C GLY A 14 26.48 7.33 11.06
N SER A 15 25.52 7.41 11.99
CA SER A 15 24.10 7.11 11.77
C SER A 15 23.19 8.34 11.69
N PHE A 16 23.73 9.56 11.84
CA PHE A 16 22.95 10.79 11.82
C PHE A 16 22.37 11.05 10.43
N ASP A 17 21.05 11.21 10.38
CA ASP A 17 20.36 11.63 9.17
C ASP A 17 20.66 13.10 8.83
N LEU A 18 20.16 13.58 7.69
CA LEU A 18 20.41 14.97 7.26
C LEU A 18 19.82 15.99 8.23
N VAL A 19 18.67 15.72 8.84
CA VAL A 19 18.00 16.65 9.74
C VAL A 19 18.80 16.78 11.04
N GLU A 20 19.23 15.66 11.61
CA GLU A 20 20.09 15.60 12.79
C GLU A 20 21.44 16.24 12.53
N ARG A 21 22.04 16.00 11.35
CA ARG A 21 23.28 16.64 10.92
C ARG A 21 23.16 18.15 10.87
N PHE A 22 22.12 18.68 10.24
CA PHE A 22 21.93 20.13 10.12
C PHE A 22 21.59 20.76 11.47
N ALA A 23 20.80 20.08 12.32
CA ALA A 23 20.51 20.53 13.67
C ALA A 23 21.78 20.56 14.54
N LEU A 24 22.62 19.53 14.49
CA LEU A 24 23.90 19.51 15.20
C LEU A 24 24.84 20.58 14.65
N PHE A 25 24.95 20.73 13.33
CA PHE A 25 25.84 21.71 12.71
C PHE A 25 25.52 23.15 13.12
N ARG A 26 24.23 23.50 13.25
CA ARG A 26 23.81 24.82 13.72
C ARG A 26 24.20 25.08 15.19
N ARG A 27 24.25 24.04 16.02
CA ARG A 27 24.59 24.15 17.45
C ARG A 27 26.09 24.05 17.71
N GLU A 28 26.76 23.10 17.05
CA GLU A 28 28.12 22.65 17.35
C GLU A 28 28.90 22.39 16.04
N PRO A 29 29.13 23.43 15.20
CA PRO A 29 29.80 23.28 13.91
C PRO A 29 31.24 22.75 14.02
N GLN A 30 31.89 22.91 15.18
CA GLN A 30 33.22 22.40 15.48
C GLN A 30 33.31 20.86 15.46
N CYS A 31 32.19 20.15 15.62
CA CYS A 31 32.15 18.69 15.55
C CYS A 31 32.31 18.15 14.12
N PHE A 32 32.21 19.02 13.10
CA PHE A 32 32.25 18.63 11.69
C PHE A 32 33.62 18.89 11.08
N GLY A 33 34.25 17.81 10.60
CA GLY A 33 35.47 17.87 9.80
C GLY A 33 35.19 18.16 8.33
N GLU A 34 36.25 18.42 7.56
CA GLU A 34 36.14 18.68 6.12
C GLU A 34 36.14 17.39 5.31
N LEU A 35 35.29 17.34 4.27
CA LEU A 35 35.34 16.27 3.27
C LEU A 35 36.47 16.51 2.26
N PRO A 36 37.12 15.44 1.76
CA PRO A 36 37.96 15.55 0.57
C PRO A 36 37.17 16.18 -0.58
N ARG A 37 37.79 17.14 -1.29
CA ARG A 37 37.16 17.93 -2.36
C ARG A 37 36.37 17.06 -3.36
N ALA A 38 36.97 15.97 -3.84
CA ALA A 38 36.32 15.06 -4.78
C ALA A 38 35.03 14.43 -4.22
N ARG A 39 35.00 14.04 -2.94
CA ARG A 39 33.82 13.45 -2.29
C ARG A 39 32.73 14.51 -2.05
N ARG A 40 33.13 15.70 -1.60
CA ARG A 40 32.22 16.83 -1.41
C ARG A 40 31.53 17.20 -2.73
N ASP A 41 32.31 17.40 -3.78
CA ASP A 41 31.81 17.81 -5.09
C ASP A 41 30.92 16.71 -5.68
N ALA A 42 31.26 15.42 -5.48
CA ALA A 42 30.42 14.29 -5.89
C ALA A 42 29.10 14.16 -5.08
N LEU A 43 29.08 14.53 -3.80
CA LEU A 43 27.86 14.52 -2.98
C LEU A 43 26.92 15.65 -3.41
N LEU A 44 27.44 16.88 -3.48
CA LEU A 44 26.65 18.04 -3.90
C LEU A 44 26.17 17.90 -5.34
N GLY A 45 27.03 17.43 -6.26
CA GLY A 45 26.65 17.20 -7.66
C GLY A 45 25.55 16.14 -7.80
N ARG A 46 25.62 15.04 -7.03
CA ARG A 46 24.54 14.04 -7.00
C ARG A 46 23.25 14.61 -6.42
N TRP A 47 23.33 15.39 -5.35
CA TRP A 47 22.15 16.02 -4.75
C TRP A 47 21.50 17.01 -5.72
N GLN A 48 22.30 17.87 -6.34
CA GLN A 48 21.87 18.81 -7.38
C GLN A 48 21.16 18.10 -8.54
N ALA A 49 21.75 17.02 -9.08
CA ALA A 49 21.15 16.24 -10.15
C ALA A 49 19.83 15.58 -9.72
N LEU A 50 19.75 15.09 -8.47
CA LEU A 50 18.55 14.48 -7.92
C LEU A 50 17.38 15.47 -7.81
N LEU A 51 17.68 16.71 -7.41
CA LEU A 51 16.69 17.76 -7.20
C LEU A 51 16.27 18.47 -8.50
N GLY A 52 16.95 18.19 -9.62
CA GLY A 52 16.63 18.78 -10.92
C GLY A 52 17.40 20.07 -11.25
N GLY A 53 18.46 20.41 -10.50
CA GLY A 53 19.35 21.51 -10.85
C GLY A 53 19.85 22.35 -9.67
N GLU A 54 20.68 23.35 -9.99
CA GLU A 54 21.31 24.26 -9.02
C GLU A 54 20.27 25.02 -8.18
N ALA A 55 19.25 25.60 -8.84
CA ALA A 55 18.23 26.40 -8.18
C ALA A 55 17.43 25.58 -7.15
N ALA A 56 17.08 24.33 -7.49
CA ALA A 56 16.37 23.44 -6.57
C ALA A 56 17.22 23.05 -5.36
N LEU A 57 18.54 22.85 -5.55
CA LEU A 57 19.47 22.63 -4.44
C LEU A 57 19.53 23.84 -3.51
N GLU A 58 19.72 25.04 -4.04
CA GLU A 58 19.77 26.26 -3.21
C GLU A 58 18.46 26.47 -2.43
N ARG A 59 17.30 26.25 -3.05
CA ARG A 59 16.01 26.28 -2.34
C ARG A 59 15.99 25.25 -1.21
N ARG A 60 16.36 24.00 -1.49
CA ARG A 60 16.38 22.90 -0.50
C ARG A 60 17.27 23.21 0.72
N LEU A 61 18.43 23.83 0.47
CA LEU A 61 19.36 24.24 1.53
C LEU A 61 18.81 25.43 2.33
N ALA A 62 18.21 26.42 1.65
CA ALA A 62 17.58 27.56 2.28
C ALA A 62 16.44 27.14 3.24
N LEU A 63 15.70 26.08 2.92
CA LEU A 63 14.68 25.50 3.81
C LEU A 63 15.24 24.99 5.15
N GLU A 64 16.54 24.71 5.22
CA GLU A 64 17.27 24.32 6.42
C GLU A 64 18.13 25.47 6.99
N GLY A 65 18.02 26.67 6.41
CA GLY A 65 18.83 27.84 6.78
C GLY A 65 20.32 27.64 6.49
N LEU A 66 20.66 26.90 5.44
CA LEU A 66 22.03 26.62 5.03
C LEU A 66 22.32 27.23 3.66
N ASP A 67 23.54 27.70 3.47
CA ASP A 67 24.12 27.93 2.15
C ASP A 67 24.92 26.70 1.69
N ARG A 68 25.41 26.72 0.45
CA ARG A 68 26.19 25.61 -0.13
C ARG A 68 27.47 25.28 0.64
N ALA A 69 28.14 26.28 1.23
CA ALA A 69 29.38 26.08 1.98
C ALA A 69 29.11 25.44 3.36
N ALA A 70 28.08 25.93 4.05
CA ALA A 70 27.58 25.37 5.29
C ALA A 70 27.08 23.93 5.09
N ALA A 71 26.32 23.69 4.02
CA ALA A 71 25.88 22.35 3.65
C ALA A 71 27.07 21.42 3.40
N ALA A 72 28.06 21.85 2.62
CA ALA A 72 29.28 21.07 2.35
C ALA A 72 30.00 20.63 3.64
N ARG A 73 30.09 21.53 4.63
CA ARG A 73 30.70 21.23 5.94
C ARG A 73 29.79 20.33 6.79
N ALA A 74 28.48 20.57 6.78
CA ALA A 74 27.50 19.74 7.49
C ALA A 74 27.37 18.32 6.92
N LEU A 75 27.82 18.08 5.68
CA LEU A 75 27.97 16.74 5.09
C LEU A 75 29.27 16.03 5.51
N GLY A 76 30.13 16.69 6.28
CA GLY A 76 31.40 16.17 6.78
C GLY A 76 31.32 15.02 7.79
N PRO A 77 32.45 14.38 8.09
CA PRO A 77 32.56 13.45 9.22
C PRO A 77 32.29 14.18 10.53
N ILE A 78 31.70 13.47 11.50
CA ILE A 78 31.33 14.01 12.80
C ILE A 78 32.22 13.38 13.87
N THR A 79 32.75 14.21 14.76
CA THR A 79 33.41 13.79 15.99
C THR A 79 32.61 14.36 17.16
N LEU A 80 31.94 13.47 17.90
CA LEU A 80 31.18 13.83 19.10
C LEU A 80 32.11 13.90 20.31
N ALA A 81 31.80 14.77 21.25
CA ALA A 81 32.45 14.79 22.56
C ALA A 81 32.09 13.54 23.37
N ASP A 82 32.98 13.11 24.27
CA ASP A 82 32.80 11.88 25.05
C ASP A 82 31.57 11.93 25.98
N ASP A 83 31.11 13.13 26.35
CA ASP A 83 29.92 13.39 27.16
C ASP A 83 28.62 13.52 26.34
N TYR A 84 28.66 13.31 25.01
CA TYR A 84 27.48 13.41 24.16
C TYR A 84 26.38 12.41 24.61
N PRO A 85 25.11 12.85 24.75
CA PRO A 85 24.03 11.99 25.20
C PRO A 85 23.86 10.75 24.33
N ARG A 86 23.89 9.57 24.96
CA ARG A 86 23.70 8.30 24.25
C ARG A 86 22.22 8.11 23.89
N PRO A 87 21.90 7.85 22.61
CA PRO A 87 20.52 7.62 22.22
C PRO A 87 20.05 6.22 22.71
N PRO A 88 18.77 6.05 23.10
CA PRO A 88 18.27 4.79 23.67
C PRO A 88 18.49 3.54 22.79
N TRP A 89 18.47 3.71 21.46
CA TRP A 89 18.71 2.59 20.53
C TRP A 89 20.13 2.02 20.64
N LEU A 90 21.10 2.77 21.16
CA LEU A 90 22.47 2.28 21.36
C LEU A 90 22.54 1.24 22.47
N ASP A 91 21.65 1.31 23.47
CA ASP A 91 21.57 0.30 24.54
C ASP A 91 21.12 -1.05 23.98
N ILE A 92 20.21 -1.04 22.99
CA ILE A 92 19.79 -2.27 22.28
C ILE A 92 21.00 -2.90 21.57
N ILE A 93 21.84 -2.09 20.91
CA ILE A 93 23.08 -2.59 20.29
C ILE A 93 24.01 -3.19 21.34
N GLY A 94 24.15 -2.54 22.50
CA GLY A 94 24.91 -3.06 23.63
C GLY A 94 24.43 -4.45 24.06
N ASP A 95 23.14 -4.57 24.35
CA ASP A 95 22.52 -5.84 24.78
C ASP A 95 22.69 -6.94 23.74
N VAL A 96 22.51 -6.63 22.45
CA VAL A 96 22.67 -7.61 21.37
C VAL A 96 24.11 -8.07 21.24
N LEU A 97 25.08 -7.16 21.32
CA LEU A 97 26.50 -7.52 21.26
C LEU A 97 26.94 -8.33 22.49
N ASP A 98 26.35 -8.07 23.65
CA ASP A 98 26.60 -8.87 24.85
C ASP A 98 26.00 -10.28 24.68
N ALA A 99 24.76 -10.38 24.19
CA ALA A 99 24.11 -11.66 23.83
C ALA A 99 24.85 -12.46 22.74
N MET A 100 25.51 -11.77 21.80
CA MET A 100 26.38 -12.39 20.78
C MET A 100 27.66 -12.97 21.42
N ARG A 101 28.28 -12.25 22.37
CA ARG A 101 29.53 -12.67 23.03
C ARG A 101 29.37 -13.82 24.02
N GLU A 102 28.25 -13.85 24.74
CA GLU A 102 27.98 -14.90 25.72
C GLU A 102 27.99 -16.30 25.08
N GLY A 103 27.89 -16.36 23.75
CA GLY A 103 27.78 -17.59 23.01
C GLY A 103 26.42 -18.18 23.30
N THR A 104 25.60 -18.36 22.27
CA THR A 104 24.60 -19.41 22.44
C THR A 104 25.43 -20.68 22.66
N GLY A 105 25.20 -21.46 23.73
CA GLY A 105 25.61 -22.87 23.69
C GLY A 105 25.11 -23.54 22.40
N GLU A 106 25.40 -24.83 22.17
CA GLU A 106 24.72 -25.55 21.08
C GLU A 106 23.23 -25.14 21.08
N PRO A 107 22.75 -24.50 20.00
CA PRO A 107 21.39 -23.99 19.99
C PRO A 107 20.51 -25.18 20.26
N THR A 108 19.72 -25.14 21.33
CA THR A 108 18.82 -26.26 21.57
C THR A 108 17.94 -26.38 20.33
N LEU A 109 17.69 -27.60 19.86
CA LEU A 109 16.77 -27.87 18.73
C LEU A 109 15.44 -27.11 18.87
N ALA A 110 15.04 -26.77 20.10
CA ALA A 110 13.92 -25.89 20.43
C ALA A 110 14.08 -24.45 19.88
N GLU A 111 15.22 -23.78 20.09
CA GLU A 111 15.46 -22.39 19.65
C GLU A 111 15.64 -22.26 18.12
N LEU A 112 16.17 -23.30 17.49
CA LEU A 112 16.18 -23.47 16.03
C LEU A 112 14.75 -23.61 15.49
N ALA A 113 13.97 -24.52 16.10
CA ALA A 113 12.58 -24.75 15.74
C ALA A 113 11.68 -23.52 15.95
N GLU A 114 12.00 -22.63 16.91
CA GLU A 114 11.22 -21.41 17.18
C GLU A 114 11.17 -20.42 16.01
N LEU A 115 12.24 -20.30 15.22
CA LEU A 115 12.28 -19.44 14.04
C LEU A 115 11.96 -20.19 12.75
N GLU A 116 12.23 -21.50 12.70
CA GLU A 116 12.13 -22.32 11.49
C GLU A 116 10.76 -22.98 11.32
N ALA A 117 10.04 -23.34 12.40
CA ALA A 117 8.78 -24.09 12.32
C ALA A 117 7.51 -23.25 12.56
N GLU A 118 6.70 -23.08 11.50
CA GLU A 118 5.30 -23.57 11.44
C GLU A 118 4.63 -23.30 10.07
N GLY A 119 4.10 -24.38 9.47
CA GLY A 119 3.21 -24.37 8.29
C GLY A 119 3.88 -24.76 6.97
N ASP A 120 3.23 -25.65 6.20
CA ASP A 120 3.60 -26.15 4.86
C ASP A 120 3.87 -25.02 3.83
N ASP A 121 3.48 -23.78 4.17
CA ASP A 121 3.53 -22.57 3.32
C ASP A 121 4.43 -21.43 3.86
N SER A 122 5.20 -21.61 4.95
CA SER A 122 6.02 -20.50 5.48
C SER A 122 7.35 -20.33 4.72
N GLU A 123 7.51 -19.22 3.99
CA GLU A 123 8.78 -18.90 3.32
C GLU A 123 9.95 -18.93 4.35
N PRO A 124 11.06 -19.62 4.01
CA PRO A 124 12.19 -19.77 4.91
C PRO A 124 12.87 -18.42 5.18
N LEU A 125 13.26 -18.20 6.43
CA LEU A 125 13.90 -16.95 6.85
C LEU A 125 15.41 -16.99 6.55
N PRO A 126 15.93 -16.07 5.70
CA PRO A 126 17.35 -16.01 5.41
C PRO A 126 18.15 -15.50 6.61
N PHE A 127 19.33 -16.08 6.83
CA PHE A 127 20.21 -15.77 7.95
C PHE A 127 19.53 -15.90 9.33
N ALA A 128 18.56 -16.83 9.47
CA ALA A 128 17.83 -17.02 10.73
C ALA A 128 18.77 -17.19 11.94
N HIS A 129 19.88 -17.92 11.75
CA HIS A 129 20.91 -18.13 12.77
C HIS A 129 21.55 -16.83 13.26
N TYR A 130 21.80 -15.86 12.37
CA TYR A 130 22.38 -14.56 12.73
C TYR A 130 21.41 -13.69 13.53
N TYR A 131 20.10 -13.78 13.28
CA TYR A 131 19.12 -12.96 13.96
C TYR A 131 18.76 -13.45 15.37
N ARG A 132 19.24 -14.62 15.82
CA ARG A 132 18.89 -15.17 17.15
C ARG A 132 19.19 -14.24 18.31
N PRO A 133 20.39 -13.64 18.45
CA PRO A 133 20.68 -12.75 19.57
C PRO A 133 19.77 -11.51 19.58
N TRP A 134 19.45 -10.98 18.39
CA TRP A 134 18.50 -9.88 18.23
C TRP A 134 17.11 -10.27 18.72
N VAL A 135 16.62 -11.44 18.30
CA VAL A 135 15.32 -11.96 18.69
C VAL A 135 15.26 -12.21 20.20
N ARG A 136 16.29 -12.80 20.79
CA ARG A 136 16.37 -13.01 22.25
C ARG A 136 16.30 -11.69 23.02
N VAL A 137 17.08 -10.68 22.62
CA VAL A 137 17.04 -9.34 23.24
C VAL A 137 15.65 -8.70 23.09
N GLY A 138 15.05 -8.82 21.89
CA GLY A 138 13.69 -8.33 21.64
C GLY A 138 12.66 -8.99 22.55
N LEU A 139 12.65 -10.33 22.61
CA LEU A 139 11.73 -11.09 23.46
C LEU A 139 11.92 -10.78 24.94
N ALA A 140 13.17 -10.69 25.43
CA ALA A 140 13.45 -10.33 26.82
C ALA A 140 12.99 -8.89 27.16
N ARG A 141 13.10 -7.95 26.21
CA ARG A 141 12.55 -6.59 26.37
C ARG A 141 11.03 -6.60 26.38
N LEU A 142 10.40 -7.34 25.46
CA LEU A 142 8.95 -7.49 25.39
C LEU A 142 8.39 -8.13 26.66
N GLU A 143 9.00 -9.21 27.14
CA GLU A 143 8.62 -9.89 28.38
C GLU A 143 8.66 -8.95 29.59
N ARG A 144 9.74 -8.16 29.74
CA ARG A 144 9.84 -7.17 30.82
C ARG A 144 8.74 -6.10 30.75
N GLN A 145 8.40 -5.65 29.54
CA GLN A 145 7.36 -4.62 29.35
C GLN A 145 5.93 -5.18 29.55
N VAL A 146 5.71 -6.43 29.15
CA VAL A 146 4.39 -7.09 29.20
C VAL A 146 4.10 -7.66 30.60
N GLY A 147 5.13 -8.07 31.34
CA GLY A 147 5.02 -8.62 32.69
C GLY A 147 4.32 -9.98 32.72
N GLU A 148 3.50 -10.25 33.73
CA GLU A 148 2.81 -11.53 33.93
C GLU A 148 1.92 -11.97 32.74
N ARG A 149 1.46 -11.03 31.90
CA ARG A 149 0.74 -11.33 30.66
C ARG A 149 1.57 -12.20 29.71
N TRP A 150 2.89 -12.05 29.71
CA TRP A 150 3.79 -12.83 28.87
C TRP A 150 3.71 -14.31 29.23
N LEU A 151 3.71 -14.62 30.53
CA LEU A 151 3.65 -15.98 31.08
C LEU A 151 2.34 -16.69 30.73
N ARG A 152 1.25 -15.95 30.54
CA ARG A 152 -0.08 -16.45 30.11
C ARG A 152 -0.20 -16.70 28.61
N LEU A 153 0.76 -16.30 27.78
CA LEU A 153 0.72 -16.57 26.35
C LEU A 153 1.10 -18.02 26.03
N ALA A 154 0.34 -18.66 25.15
CA ALA A 154 0.73 -19.93 24.58
C ALA A 154 2.08 -19.83 23.83
N ALA A 155 2.79 -20.96 23.70
CA ALA A 155 4.11 -21.00 23.05
C ALA A 155 4.07 -20.56 21.57
N ARG A 156 2.98 -20.86 20.86
CA ARG A 156 2.81 -20.54 19.43
C ARG A 156 2.78 -19.02 19.16
N PRO A 157 1.96 -18.20 19.84
CA PRO A 157 2.03 -16.74 19.79
C PRO A 157 3.44 -16.19 20.01
N ARG A 158 4.16 -16.68 21.02
CA ARG A 158 5.54 -16.23 21.32
C ARG A 158 6.48 -16.49 20.14
N ARG A 159 6.39 -17.68 19.51
CA ARG A 159 7.15 -18.01 18.30
C ARG A 159 6.78 -17.12 17.11
N GLN A 160 5.49 -16.85 16.91
CA GLN A 160 5.03 -16.00 15.80
C GLN A 160 5.50 -14.55 15.97
N LEU A 161 5.53 -14.05 17.20
CA LEU A 161 6.13 -12.77 17.57
C LEU A 161 7.64 -12.77 17.27
N ALA A 162 8.38 -13.77 17.74
CA ALA A 162 9.80 -13.95 17.49
C ALA A 162 10.13 -13.95 15.97
N ARG A 163 9.37 -14.72 15.20
CA ARG A 163 9.53 -14.80 13.73
C ARG A 163 9.14 -13.48 13.05
N ALA A 164 8.15 -12.75 13.55
CA ALA A 164 7.81 -11.42 13.02
C ALA A 164 8.97 -10.44 13.18
N LEU A 165 9.61 -10.38 14.36
CA LEU A 165 10.81 -9.58 14.57
C LEU A 165 11.94 -10.00 13.63
N ALA A 166 12.21 -11.30 13.54
CA ALA A 166 13.27 -11.82 12.68
C ALA A 166 13.05 -11.48 11.19
N ARG A 167 11.79 -11.54 10.70
CA ARG A 167 11.42 -11.08 9.35
C ARG A 167 11.67 -9.60 9.16
N GLU A 168 11.32 -8.75 10.13
CA GLU A 168 11.57 -7.31 10.05
C GLU A 168 13.06 -6.98 9.96
N LEU A 169 13.90 -7.66 10.76
CA LEU A 169 15.35 -7.50 10.71
C LEU A 169 15.92 -8.02 9.38
N ALA A 170 15.42 -9.16 8.90
CA ALA A 170 15.82 -9.73 7.61
C ALA A 170 15.46 -8.82 6.43
N ARG A 171 14.27 -8.19 6.44
CA ARG A 171 13.85 -7.22 5.42
C ARG A 171 14.85 -6.06 5.25
N ALA A 172 15.55 -5.67 6.33
CA ALA A 172 16.56 -4.62 6.31
C ALA A 172 17.99 -5.13 6.01
N GLY A 173 18.33 -6.33 6.50
CA GLY A 173 19.73 -6.79 6.56
C GLY A 173 20.17 -7.81 5.52
N THR A 174 19.23 -8.49 4.84
CA THR A 174 19.55 -9.67 4.01
C THR A 174 20.58 -9.36 2.92
N GLN A 175 20.48 -8.23 2.22
CA GLN A 175 21.45 -7.88 1.17
C GLN A 175 22.87 -7.65 1.72
N THR A 176 22.97 -7.08 2.92
CA THR A 176 24.25 -6.86 3.60
C THR A 176 24.89 -8.18 4.00
N LEU A 177 24.13 -9.07 4.64
CA LEU A 177 24.63 -10.39 5.05
C LEU A 177 24.96 -11.28 3.85
N LEU A 178 24.21 -11.17 2.75
CA LEU A 178 24.53 -11.87 1.50
C LEU A 178 25.86 -11.37 0.91
N GLY A 179 26.14 -10.07 0.98
CA GLY A 179 27.45 -9.53 0.58
C GLY A 179 28.61 -10.07 1.44
N GLU A 180 28.42 -10.23 2.75
CA GLU A 180 29.42 -10.86 3.62
C GLU A 180 29.61 -12.35 3.30
N LEU A 181 28.52 -13.06 2.97
CA LEU A 181 28.56 -14.46 2.55
C LEU A 181 29.28 -14.62 1.20
N ASP A 182 29.00 -13.76 0.24
CA ASP A 182 29.66 -13.76 -1.07
C ASP A 182 31.16 -13.43 -0.95
N ALA A 183 31.54 -12.49 -0.08
CA ALA A 183 32.95 -12.21 0.22
C ALA A 183 33.65 -13.43 0.83
N LYS A 184 32.98 -14.14 1.76
CA LYS A 184 33.54 -15.34 2.38
C LYS A 184 33.63 -16.51 1.39
N ARG A 185 32.63 -16.68 0.52
CA ARG A 185 32.65 -17.65 -0.59
C ARG A 185 33.84 -17.39 -1.52
N ALA A 186 34.06 -16.15 -1.93
CA ALA A 186 35.18 -15.78 -2.80
C ALA A 186 36.56 -16.04 -2.17
N ALA A 187 36.66 -15.97 -0.85
CA ALA A 187 37.87 -16.29 -0.10
C ALA A 187 38.06 -17.79 0.18
N SER A 188 37.04 -18.61 -0.06
CA SER A 188 37.05 -20.05 0.23
C SER A 188 37.29 -20.86 -1.04
N ASN A 189 38.23 -21.82 -1.00
CA ASN A 189 38.49 -22.75 -2.11
C ASN A 189 37.60 -24.01 -2.05
N THR A 190 36.44 -23.95 -1.41
CA THR A 190 35.58 -25.12 -1.18
C THR A 190 34.89 -25.52 -2.49
N PRO A 191 35.17 -26.70 -3.07
CA PRO A 191 34.50 -27.14 -4.29
C PRO A 191 33.02 -27.44 -4.00
N ARG A 192 32.18 -27.25 -5.03
CA ARG A 192 30.75 -27.56 -4.97
C ARG A 192 30.58 -29.08 -4.82
N ALA A 193 30.02 -29.54 -3.71
CA ALA A 193 29.81 -30.96 -3.44
C ALA A 193 28.49 -31.47 -4.05
N GLU A 194 28.45 -32.71 -4.53
CA GLU A 194 27.22 -33.40 -4.88
C GLU A 194 26.54 -33.93 -3.61
N GLY A 195 25.33 -33.45 -3.28
CA GLY A 195 24.60 -33.85 -2.07
C GLY A 195 23.74 -32.74 -1.46
N ALA A 196 23.40 -32.85 -0.17
CA ALA A 196 22.75 -31.77 0.56
C ALA A 196 23.60 -30.49 0.49
N PRO A 197 23.00 -29.29 0.33
CA PRO A 197 23.77 -28.06 0.16
C PRO A 197 24.72 -27.87 1.35
N PRO A 198 26.03 -27.68 1.12
CA PRO A 198 26.97 -27.50 2.21
C PRO A 198 26.61 -26.24 3.00
N THR A 199 26.86 -26.25 4.31
CA THR A 199 26.62 -25.12 5.21
C THR A 199 27.91 -24.59 5.84
N VAL A 200 29.07 -25.14 5.48
CA VAL A 200 30.35 -24.88 6.16
C VAL A 200 30.75 -23.40 6.09
N ILE A 201 30.58 -22.78 4.91
CA ILE A 201 30.89 -21.36 4.71
C ILE A 201 29.87 -20.48 5.46
N TYR A 202 28.59 -20.83 5.37
CA TYR A 202 27.50 -20.15 6.05
C TYR A 202 27.65 -20.22 7.57
N ASP A 203 27.81 -21.40 8.14
CA ASP A 203 27.98 -21.64 9.58
C ASP A 203 29.23 -20.93 10.08
N GLY A 204 30.33 -21.01 9.33
CA GLY A 204 31.55 -20.28 9.62
C GLY A 204 31.35 -18.76 9.57
N LEU A 205 30.55 -18.23 8.64
CA LEU A 205 30.21 -16.81 8.61
C LEU A 205 29.40 -16.42 9.85
N VAL A 206 28.34 -17.16 10.14
CA VAL A 206 27.46 -16.91 11.28
C VAL A 206 28.27 -16.92 12.57
N ALA A 207 29.15 -17.91 12.78
CA ALA A 207 30.00 -17.98 13.97
C ALA A 207 30.92 -16.74 14.12
N GLU A 208 31.55 -16.29 13.03
CA GLU A 208 32.37 -15.07 13.06
C GLU A 208 31.54 -13.82 13.39
N LEU A 209 30.33 -13.73 12.84
CA LEU A 209 29.40 -12.62 13.05
C LEU A 209 28.75 -12.59 14.44
N HIS A 210 29.09 -13.51 15.36
CA HIS A 210 28.73 -13.47 16.78
C HIS A 210 29.90 -13.07 17.70
N GLY A 211 31.12 -12.88 17.16
CA GLY A 211 32.31 -12.50 17.93
C GLY A 211 32.68 -11.02 17.82
N ALA A 212 33.97 -10.71 17.94
CA ALA A 212 34.49 -9.34 17.76
C ALA A 212 34.13 -8.73 16.39
N ARG A 213 33.94 -9.56 15.35
CA ARG A 213 33.52 -9.12 14.01
C ARG A 213 32.07 -8.59 13.98
N ALA A 214 31.22 -8.95 14.93
CA ALA A 214 29.87 -8.40 15.04
C ALA A 214 29.88 -6.88 15.24
N ALA A 215 30.72 -6.40 16.16
CA ALA A 215 30.88 -4.96 16.41
C ALA A 215 31.46 -4.24 15.18
N ALA A 216 32.42 -4.87 14.48
CA ALA A 216 32.99 -4.34 13.24
C ALA A 216 31.95 -4.25 12.11
N LEU A 217 31.06 -5.23 11.97
CA LEU A 217 29.95 -5.17 11.01
C LEU A 217 29.04 -3.99 11.32
N LEU A 218 28.59 -3.84 12.57
CA LEU A 218 27.70 -2.73 12.95
C LEU A 218 28.36 -1.36 12.78
N ALA A 219 29.65 -1.24 13.13
CA ALA A 219 30.43 -0.03 12.89
C ALA A 219 30.63 0.27 11.41
N GLY A 220 30.75 -0.77 10.57
CA GLY A 220 30.85 -0.65 9.12
C GLY A 220 29.53 -0.24 8.45
N TYR A 221 28.39 -0.57 9.06
CA TYR A 221 27.04 -0.27 8.55
C TYR A 221 26.21 0.50 9.60
N PRO A 222 26.58 1.74 9.94
CA PRO A 222 25.95 2.48 11.04
C PRO A 222 24.46 2.73 10.83
N CYS A 223 24.00 2.92 9.58
CA CYS A 223 22.58 3.07 9.30
C CYS A 223 21.80 1.76 9.50
N LEU A 224 22.43 0.61 9.21
CA LEU A 224 21.79 -0.70 9.44
C LEU A 224 21.68 -0.99 10.92
N ALA A 225 22.74 -0.71 11.70
CA ALA A 225 22.73 -0.88 13.14
C ALA A 225 21.61 -0.06 13.78
N ARG A 226 21.53 1.24 13.46
CA ARG A 226 20.45 2.10 13.92
C ARG A 226 19.08 1.61 13.45
N LEU A 227 18.92 1.23 12.18
CA LEU A 227 17.65 0.73 11.65
C LEU A 227 17.20 -0.54 12.40
N TRP A 228 18.07 -1.54 12.58
CA TRP A 228 17.74 -2.76 13.32
C TRP A 228 17.35 -2.48 14.78
N ALA A 229 18.10 -1.64 15.49
CA ALA A 229 17.77 -1.27 16.87
C ALA A 229 16.43 -0.54 16.94
N THR A 230 16.18 0.42 16.04
CA THR A 230 14.89 1.12 15.93
C THR A 230 13.75 0.15 15.62
N ARG A 231 13.90 -0.77 14.66
CA ARG A 231 12.86 -1.75 14.31
C ARG A 231 12.56 -2.69 15.48
N LEU A 232 13.57 -3.11 16.23
CA LEU A 232 13.40 -3.93 17.42
C LEU A 232 12.62 -3.17 18.50
N ASP A 233 12.97 -1.91 18.77
CA ASP A 233 12.30 -1.09 19.78
C ASP A 233 10.83 -0.84 19.42
N LEU A 234 10.56 -0.48 18.17
CA LEU A 234 9.20 -0.30 17.64
C LEU A 234 8.39 -1.61 17.71
N TRP A 235 9.01 -2.75 17.39
CA TRP A 235 8.36 -4.05 17.50
C TRP A 235 8.04 -4.43 18.94
N VAL A 236 8.93 -4.13 19.90
CA VAL A 236 8.67 -4.32 21.33
C VAL A 236 7.46 -3.49 21.75
N ALA A 237 7.45 -2.20 21.40
CA ALA A 237 6.38 -1.28 21.75
C ALA A 237 5.02 -1.68 21.15
N SER A 238 4.97 -1.98 19.85
CA SER A 238 3.72 -2.33 19.16
C SER A 238 3.19 -3.71 19.55
N SER A 239 4.09 -4.68 19.84
CA SER A 239 3.69 -5.99 20.34
C SER A 239 3.16 -5.90 21.77
N ALA A 240 3.79 -5.12 22.65
CA ALA A 240 3.29 -4.88 24.01
C ALA A 240 1.92 -4.20 23.98
N GLU A 241 1.74 -3.19 23.12
CA GLU A 241 0.47 -2.50 22.89
C GLU A 241 -0.64 -3.48 22.44
N LEU A 242 -0.37 -4.32 21.43
CA LEU A 242 -1.31 -5.33 20.95
C LEU A 242 -1.73 -6.30 22.06
N LEU A 243 -0.76 -6.83 22.81
CA LEU A 243 -1.02 -7.80 23.87
C LEU A 243 -1.82 -7.17 25.03
N ALA A 244 -1.51 -5.92 25.39
CA ALA A 244 -2.24 -5.18 26.41
C ALA A 244 -3.70 -4.93 26.00
N ARG A 245 -3.94 -4.53 24.75
CA ARG A 245 -5.29 -4.29 24.20
C ARG A 245 -6.11 -5.57 24.16
N VAL A 246 -5.53 -6.68 23.68
CA VAL A 246 -6.21 -7.99 23.64
C VAL A 246 -6.59 -8.47 25.05
N ASP A 247 -5.72 -8.28 26.05
CA ASP A 247 -6.04 -8.64 27.44
C ASP A 247 -7.15 -7.74 28.02
N ALA A 248 -7.10 -6.43 27.75
CA ALA A 248 -8.10 -5.47 28.21
C ALA A 248 -9.49 -5.69 27.59
N ASP A 249 -9.55 -6.16 26.34
CA ASP A 249 -10.79 -6.29 25.57
C ASP A 249 -11.39 -7.70 25.56
N ARG A 250 -10.84 -8.63 26.37
CA ARG A 250 -11.24 -10.05 26.36
C ARG A 250 -12.75 -10.26 26.49
N ALA A 251 -13.41 -9.56 27.41
CA ALA A 251 -14.85 -9.70 27.64
C ALA A 251 -15.67 -9.24 26.42
N GLN A 252 -15.25 -8.15 25.77
CA GLN A 252 -15.95 -7.60 24.61
C GLN A 252 -15.64 -8.37 23.33
N LEU A 253 -14.45 -8.96 23.22
CA LEU A 253 -14.10 -9.91 22.16
C LEU A 253 -14.98 -11.17 22.24
N GLU A 254 -15.19 -11.71 23.44
CA GLU A 254 -16.13 -12.81 23.66
C GLU A 254 -17.56 -12.39 23.32
N ALA A 255 -18.04 -11.24 23.84
CA ALA A 255 -19.41 -10.78 23.61
C ALA A 255 -19.71 -10.47 22.13
N THR A 256 -18.75 -9.88 21.40
CA THR A 256 -18.96 -9.43 20.01
C THR A 256 -18.71 -10.54 19.01
N PHE A 257 -17.62 -11.29 19.17
CA PHE A 257 -17.14 -12.25 18.18
C PHE A 257 -17.34 -13.70 18.59
N GLY A 258 -17.66 -13.96 19.87
CA GLY A 258 -17.66 -15.31 20.43
C GLY A 258 -16.25 -15.85 20.64
N ALA A 259 -15.22 -14.99 20.65
CA ALA A 259 -13.82 -15.39 20.75
C ALA A 259 -13.43 -15.67 22.21
N ARG A 260 -13.27 -16.95 22.57
CA ARG A 260 -13.07 -17.41 23.96
C ARG A 260 -11.68 -17.97 24.23
N GLY A 261 -11.28 -17.85 25.49
CA GLY A 261 -10.03 -18.40 25.98
C GLY A 261 -8.82 -17.56 25.62
N GLU A 262 -7.65 -18.18 25.69
CA GLU A 262 -6.37 -17.51 25.45
C GLU A 262 -6.07 -17.33 23.96
N LEU A 263 -5.20 -16.37 23.66
CA LEU A 263 -4.68 -16.17 22.31
C LEU A 263 -3.83 -17.41 21.93
N SER A 264 -4.26 -18.13 20.91
CA SER A 264 -3.66 -19.40 20.48
C SER A 264 -2.77 -19.26 19.24
N ALA A 265 -3.00 -18.22 18.42
CA ALA A 265 -2.13 -17.87 17.31
C ALA A 265 -2.30 -16.39 16.89
N LEU A 266 -1.28 -15.83 16.26
CA LEU A 266 -1.27 -14.52 15.63
C LEU A 266 -0.61 -14.55 14.24
N ASP A 267 -1.16 -13.80 13.31
CA ASP A 267 -0.54 -13.53 12.01
C ASP A 267 -0.36 -12.03 11.85
N LEU A 268 0.90 -11.61 11.77
CA LEU A 268 1.37 -10.24 11.66
C LEU A 268 1.85 -9.89 10.24
N SER A 269 1.47 -10.67 9.23
CA SER A 269 1.91 -10.49 7.84
C SER A 269 0.85 -9.87 6.92
N LEU A 270 -0.20 -9.29 7.49
CA LEU A 270 -1.39 -8.84 6.75
C LEU A 270 -1.32 -7.41 6.20
N SER A 271 -0.42 -6.57 6.70
CA SER A 271 -0.24 -5.20 6.23
C SER A 271 1.22 -4.77 6.38
N ASP A 272 1.60 -3.71 5.66
CA ASP A 272 2.87 -3.05 5.93
C ASP A 272 2.86 -2.33 7.29
N PRO A 273 4.03 -2.14 7.91
CA PRO A 273 4.14 -1.38 9.15
C PRO A 273 4.00 0.13 8.93
N HIS A 274 3.22 0.79 9.78
CA HIS A 274 3.02 2.24 9.83
C HIS A 274 3.08 2.76 11.27
N ASP A 275 3.14 4.08 11.43
CA ASP A 275 2.91 4.77 12.71
C ASP A 275 3.69 4.19 13.91
N GLY A 276 4.98 3.88 13.72
CA GLY A 276 5.83 3.27 14.73
C GLY A 276 5.80 1.75 14.72
N GLY A 277 5.80 1.13 13.54
CA GLY A 277 5.82 -0.33 13.41
C GLY A 277 4.52 -1.05 13.78
N ARG A 278 3.39 -0.34 13.87
CA ARG A 278 2.07 -0.91 14.05
C ARG A 278 1.59 -1.54 12.74
N GLN A 279 0.92 -2.68 12.83
CA GLN A 279 0.40 -3.41 11.68
C GLN A 279 -0.89 -4.16 12.05
N VAL A 280 -1.68 -4.48 11.03
CA VAL A 280 -2.89 -5.30 11.18
C VAL A 280 -2.50 -6.73 11.55
N ALA A 281 -3.24 -7.34 12.48
CA ALA A 281 -2.98 -8.70 12.96
C ALA A 281 -4.24 -9.57 12.88
N ALA A 282 -4.14 -10.80 12.37
CA ALA A 282 -5.18 -11.80 12.64
C ALA A 282 -4.87 -12.49 13.97
N LEU A 283 -5.86 -12.54 14.85
CA LEU A 283 -5.79 -13.15 16.16
C LEU A 283 -6.69 -14.38 16.17
N ARG A 284 -6.18 -15.52 16.61
CA ARG A 284 -6.96 -16.75 16.81
C ARG A 284 -6.97 -17.11 18.29
N PHE A 285 -8.14 -17.50 18.79
CA PHE A 285 -8.38 -17.86 20.18
C PHE A 285 -8.44 -19.38 20.35
N ALA A 286 -8.46 -19.86 21.60
CA ALA A 286 -8.36 -21.28 21.92
C ALA A 286 -9.55 -22.12 21.40
N ASP A 287 -10.71 -21.50 21.23
CA ASP A 287 -11.92 -22.08 20.64
C ASP A 287 -11.90 -22.12 19.09
N GLY A 288 -10.82 -21.63 18.47
CA GLY A 288 -10.65 -21.58 17.03
C GLY A 288 -11.21 -20.33 16.36
N GLN A 289 -11.95 -19.47 17.08
CA GLN A 289 -12.48 -18.21 16.55
C GLN A 289 -11.33 -17.28 16.18
N ALA A 290 -11.50 -16.53 15.09
CA ALA A 290 -10.51 -15.55 14.63
C ALA A 290 -11.13 -14.16 14.42
N VAL A 291 -10.33 -13.13 14.69
CA VAL A 291 -10.66 -11.72 14.49
C VAL A 291 -9.48 -10.98 13.87
N ILE A 292 -9.72 -9.85 13.22
CA ILE A 292 -8.70 -8.95 12.72
C ILE A 292 -8.55 -7.78 13.68
N TYR A 293 -7.40 -7.66 14.33
CA TYR A 293 -7.00 -6.48 15.09
C TYR A 293 -6.42 -5.42 14.16
N LYS A 294 -6.89 -4.18 14.29
CA LYS A 294 -6.43 -3.03 13.53
C LYS A 294 -6.00 -1.92 14.50
N PRO A 295 -4.71 -1.54 14.54
CA PRO A 295 -4.21 -0.51 15.45
C PRO A 295 -4.49 0.91 14.91
N LYS A 296 -5.73 1.17 14.52
CA LYS A 296 -6.20 2.45 13.96
C LYS A 296 -7.68 2.67 14.22
N ASP A 297 -8.10 3.94 14.10
CA ASP A 297 -9.50 4.35 14.18
C ASP A 297 -10.40 3.55 13.22
N LEU A 298 -11.50 3.01 13.72
CA LEU A 298 -12.47 2.20 12.96
C LEU A 298 -13.80 2.92 12.73
N THR A 299 -13.86 4.24 12.96
CA THR A 299 -15.10 5.01 12.81
C THR A 299 -15.66 4.89 11.40
N THR A 300 -14.80 4.98 10.38
CA THR A 300 -15.22 4.85 8.97
C THR A 300 -15.73 3.45 8.65
N GLU A 301 -15.08 2.40 9.16
CA GLU A 301 -15.46 1.00 8.95
C GLU A 301 -16.77 0.65 9.66
N ARG A 302 -16.96 1.09 10.92
CA ARG A 302 -18.23 0.93 11.63
C ARG A 302 -19.36 1.69 10.92
N ALA A 303 -19.13 2.93 10.51
CA ALA A 303 -20.14 3.74 9.82
C ALA A 303 -20.54 3.13 8.47
N PHE A 304 -19.58 2.57 7.72
CA PHE A 304 -19.87 1.85 6.49
C PHE A 304 -20.81 0.66 6.73
N PHE A 305 -20.49 -0.21 7.68
CA PHE A 305 -21.35 -1.38 7.97
C PHE A 305 -22.69 -1.00 8.62
N ALA A 306 -22.74 0.10 9.38
CA ALA A 306 -23.99 0.66 9.88
C ALA A 306 -24.88 1.18 8.73
N LEU A 307 -24.30 1.83 7.71
CA LEU A 307 -25.03 2.25 6.51
C LEU A 307 -25.57 1.03 5.74
N VAL A 308 -24.75 -0.03 5.58
CA VAL A 308 -25.18 -1.28 4.94
C VAL A 308 -26.39 -1.87 5.67
N ALA A 309 -26.32 -2.05 6.99
CA ALA A 309 -27.43 -2.57 7.79
C ALA A 309 -28.67 -1.65 7.73
N TRP A 310 -28.45 -0.34 7.69
CA TRP A 310 -29.54 0.64 7.56
C TRP A 310 -30.22 0.57 6.19
N LEU A 311 -29.48 0.32 5.10
CA LEU A 311 -30.06 0.10 3.78
C LEU A 311 -30.83 -1.21 3.70
N GLU A 312 -30.31 -2.29 4.29
CA GLU A 312 -30.99 -3.59 4.35
C GLU A 312 -32.32 -3.54 5.11
N ALA A 313 -32.43 -2.68 6.11
CA ALA A 313 -33.68 -2.49 6.87
C ALA A 313 -34.80 -1.78 6.08
N ARG A 314 -34.53 -1.32 4.85
CA ARG A 314 -35.51 -0.67 3.98
C ARG A 314 -36.19 -1.67 3.08
N ASP A 315 -37.46 -1.43 2.80
CA ASP A 315 -38.27 -2.23 1.90
C ASP A 315 -37.98 -1.89 0.42
N ALA A 316 -36.69 -1.89 0.06
CA ALA A 316 -36.18 -1.61 -1.27
C ALA A 316 -35.52 -2.88 -1.84
N PRO A 317 -35.72 -3.22 -3.13
CA PRO A 317 -35.12 -4.39 -3.76
C PRO A 317 -33.63 -4.15 -4.06
N LEU A 318 -32.82 -4.00 -3.02
CA LEU A 318 -31.38 -3.78 -3.11
C LEU A 318 -30.62 -5.11 -3.10
N PRO A 319 -29.49 -5.21 -3.82
CA PRO A 319 -28.56 -6.32 -3.63
C PRO A 319 -28.04 -6.33 -2.18
N ALA A 320 -28.52 -7.27 -1.35
CA ALA A 320 -28.18 -7.34 0.07
C ALA A 320 -26.68 -7.54 0.29
N LEU A 321 -26.03 -6.59 0.96
CA LEU A 321 -24.60 -6.61 1.27
C LEU A 321 -24.39 -7.05 2.71
N ARG A 322 -23.49 -8.01 2.92
CA ARG A 322 -23.18 -8.46 4.26
C ARG A 322 -22.41 -7.40 5.06
N ALA A 323 -22.96 -7.00 6.21
CA ALA A 323 -22.25 -6.19 7.19
C ALA A 323 -21.36 -7.05 8.11
N LEU A 324 -20.10 -6.65 8.33
CA LEU A 324 -19.20 -7.32 9.26
C LEU A 324 -19.37 -6.75 10.68
N ARG A 325 -19.17 -7.61 11.68
CA ARG A 325 -19.09 -7.16 13.08
C ARG A 325 -17.82 -6.35 13.30
N VAL A 326 -17.96 -5.21 13.97
CA VAL A 326 -16.87 -4.29 14.32
C VAL A 326 -16.95 -3.96 15.81
N LEU A 327 -15.83 -4.10 16.51
CA LEU A 327 -15.62 -3.63 17.87
C LEU A 327 -14.65 -2.44 17.82
N GLU A 328 -15.20 -1.23 17.81
CA GLU A 328 -14.42 0.02 17.85
C GLU A 328 -13.95 0.31 19.28
N ARG A 329 -12.69 0.74 19.40
CA ARG A 329 -12.04 1.23 20.62
C ARG A 329 -11.37 2.57 20.33
N ASP A 330 -10.86 3.22 21.38
CA ASP A 330 -10.17 4.49 21.23
C ASP A 330 -8.84 4.33 20.46
N GLY A 331 -8.82 4.72 19.19
CA GLY A 331 -7.65 4.68 18.31
C GLY A 331 -7.25 3.29 17.80
N TYR A 332 -8.07 2.25 18.03
CA TYR A 332 -7.87 0.89 17.50
C TYR A 332 -9.21 0.13 17.44
N GLY A 333 -9.21 -1.10 16.95
CA GLY A 333 -10.36 -1.99 17.14
C GLY A 333 -10.19 -3.37 16.52
N TYR A 334 -11.31 -4.09 16.47
CA TYR A 334 -11.38 -5.45 15.95
C TYR A 334 -12.49 -5.60 14.93
N VAL A 335 -12.25 -6.41 13.90
CA VAL A 335 -13.21 -6.71 12.84
C VAL A 335 -13.34 -8.21 12.69
N GLU A 336 -14.51 -8.68 12.33
CA GLU A 336 -14.74 -10.08 11.99
C GLU A 336 -13.74 -10.58 10.92
N ARG A 337 -13.11 -11.74 11.16
CA ARG A 337 -12.27 -12.39 10.15
C ARG A 337 -13.15 -13.02 9.08
N VAL A 338 -12.88 -12.67 7.82
CA VAL A 338 -13.50 -13.33 6.66
C VAL A 338 -12.44 -14.00 5.79
N ALA A 339 -12.75 -15.19 5.29
CA ALA A 339 -11.93 -15.93 4.34
C ALA A 339 -12.57 -15.91 2.94
N PRO A 340 -11.78 -15.95 1.85
CA PRO A 340 -12.31 -16.15 0.52
C PRO A 340 -13.07 -17.48 0.43
N ALA A 341 -14.16 -17.50 -0.32
CA ALA A 341 -14.95 -18.71 -0.56
C ALA A 341 -15.50 -18.71 -2.00
N PRO A 342 -15.55 -19.87 -2.68
CA PRO A 342 -16.09 -19.93 -4.03
C PRO A 342 -17.61 -19.74 -4.04
N CYS A 343 -18.13 -19.13 -5.12
CA CYS A 343 -19.53 -19.14 -5.46
C CYS A 343 -19.99 -20.60 -5.71
N PRO A 344 -21.11 -21.05 -5.12
CA PRO A 344 -21.62 -22.41 -5.35
C PRO A 344 -22.05 -22.65 -6.80
N ASP A 345 -22.56 -21.63 -7.49
CA ASP A 345 -23.11 -21.72 -8.85
C ASP A 345 -23.07 -20.36 -9.58
N GLU A 346 -23.52 -20.35 -10.83
CA GLU A 346 -23.61 -19.16 -11.69
C GLU A 346 -24.62 -18.12 -11.17
N ALA A 347 -25.67 -18.54 -10.46
CA ALA A 347 -26.64 -17.62 -9.89
C ALA A 347 -26.02 -16.81 -8.74
N ALA A 348 -25.23 -17.46 -7.88
CA ALA A 348 -24.42 -16.83 -6.85
C ALA A 348 -23.36 -15.91 -7.44
N LEU A 349 -22.72 -16.30 -8.56
CA LEU A 349 -21.79 -15.42 -9.28
C LEU A 349 -22.51 -14.17 -9.83
N ALA A 350 -23.71 -14.32 -10.40
CA ALA A 350 -24.51 -13.18 -10.85
C ALA A 350 -24.90 -12.26 -9.68
N GLN A 351 -25.18 -12.82 -8.50
CA GLN A 351 -25.41 -12.01 -7.30
C GLN A 351 -24.15 -11.29 -6.83
N PHE A 352 -22.98 -11.93 -6.87
CA PHE A 352 -21.70 -11.28 -6.59
C PHE A 352 -21.49 -10.05 -7.49
N GLU A 353 -21.81 -10.17 -8.78
CA GLU A 353 -21.67 -9.06 -9.75
C GLU A 353 -22.62 -7.90 -9.44
N ARG A 354 -23.89 -8.19 -9.12
CA ARG A 354 -24.84 -7.15 -8.65
C ARG A 354 -24.37 -6.49 -7.36
N ARG A 355 -23.96 -7.28 -6.37
CA ARG A 355 -23.44 -6.76 -5.10
C ARG A 355 -22.15 -5.95 -5.28
N SER A 356 -21.33 -6.28 -6.28
CA SER A 356 -20.15 -5.49 -6.63
C SER A 356 -20.54 -4.09 -7.12
N GLY A 357 -21.62 -3.99 -7.89
CA GLY A 357 -22.24 -2.71 -8.26
C GLY A 357 -22.74 -1.93 -7.06
N ALA A 358 -23.45 -2.60 -6.14
CA ALA A 358 -23.95 -1.98 -4.91
C ALA A 358 -22.81 -1.44 -4.03
N LEU A 359 -21.75 -2.23 -3.85
CA LEU A 359 -20.54 -1.82 -3.13
C LEU A 359 -19.90 -0.59 -3.78
N LEU A 360 -19.81 -0.58 -5.11
CA LEU A 360 -19.24 0.54 -5.86
C LEU A 360 -20.04 1.85 -5.65
N ALA A 361 -21.37 1.78 -5.59
CA ALA A 361 -22.22 2.93 -5.30
C ALA A 361 -21.97 3.49 -3.89
N LEU A 362 -21.88 2.61 -2.87
CA LEU A 362 -21.58 3.03 -1.51
C LEU A 362 -20.21 3.71 -1.40
N VAL A 363 -19.19 3.10 -2.00
CA VAL A 363 -17.82 3.63 -1.98
C VAL A 363 -17.73 4.95 -2.74
N HIS A 364 -18.44 5.09 -3.87
CA HIS A 364 -18.51 6.34 -4.61
C HIS A 364 -19.15 7.47 -3.79
N VAL A 365 -20.34 7.24 -3.21
CA VAL A 365 -21.07 8.25 -2.42
C VAL A 365 -20.29 8.66 -1.17
N LEU A 366 -19.62 7.70 -0.51
CA LEU A 366 -18.76 7.96 0.65
C LEU A 366 -17.37 8.50 0.29
N GLN A 367 -17.15 8.89 -0.97
CA GLN A 367 -15.90 9.48 -1.46
C GLN A 367 -14.66 8.61 -1.20
N GLY A 368 -14.82 7.29 -1.31
CA GLY A 368 -13.72 6.35 -1.13
C GLY A 368 -12.73 6.34 -2.29
N VAL A 369 -11.47 6.07 -1.97
CA VAL A 369 -10.35 5.93 -2.94
C VAL A 369 -9.46 4.75 -2.59
N ASP A 370 -8.61 4.34 -3.53
CA ASP A 370 -7.52 3.38 -3.30
C ASP A 370 -7.99 1.96 -2.88
N TYR A 371 -9.19 1.55 -3.29
CA TYR A 371 -9.71 0.20 -3.05
C TYR A 371 -9.27 -0.79 -4.13
N HIS A 372 -8.02 -1.23 -4.05
CA HIS A 372 -7.44 -2.25 -4.91
C HIS A 372 -7.82 -3.68 -4.48
N HIS A 373 -7.43 -4.67 -5.29
CA HIS A 373 -7.69 -6.11 -5.07
C HIS A 373 -7.27 -6.68 -3.69
N GLU A 374 -6.38 -6.02 -2.95
CA GLU A 374 -5.98 -6.47 -1.60
C GLU A 374 -7.01 -6.06 -0.54
N ASN A 375 -7.84 -5.04 -0.83
CA ASN A 375 -8.89 -4.52 0.04
C ASN A 375 -10.25 -5.19 -0.21
N LEU A 376 -10.33 -6.19 -1.11
CA LEU A 376 -11.58 -6.91 -1.40
C LEU A 376 -11.42 -8.42 -1.20
N ILE A 377 -12.37 -9.02 -0.49
CA ILE A 377 -12.48 -10.47 -0.30
C ILE A 377 -13.76 -10.97 -0.97
N ALA A 378 -13.62 -11.89 -1.92
CA ALA A 378 -14.74 -12.62 -2.50
C ALA A 378 -15.11 -13.80 -1.60
N ALA A 379 -16.15 -13.63 -0.79
CA ALA A 379 -16.68 -14.64 0.10
C ALA A 379 -18.01 -15.18 -0.44
N ALA A 380 -17.93 -16.26 -1.23
CA ALA A 380 -19.03 -16.80 -2.00
C ALA A 380 -19.64 -15.73 -2.92
N ASP A 381 -20.85 -15.30 -2.64
CA ASP A 381 -21.57 -14.30 -3.42
C ASP A 381 -21.43 -12.87 -2.87
N GLN A 382 -20.60 -12.67 -1.82
CA GLN A 382 -20.39 -11.38 -1.15
C GLN A 382 -19.02 -10.76 -1.52
N PRO A 383 -19.00 -9.59 -2.18
CA PRO A 383 -17.79 -8.78 -2.32
C PRO A 383 -17.59 -7.95 -1.04
N LEU A 384 -16.72 -8.42 -0.15
CA LEU A 384 -16.50 -7.79 1.14
C LEU A 384 -15.30 -6.86 1.09
N LEU A 385 -15.58 -5.56 1.22
CA LEU A 385 -14.57 -4.55 1.41
C LEU A 385 -13.96 -4.70 2.80
N VAL A 386 -12.64 -4.74 2.85
CA VAL A 386 -11.87 -4.71 4.09
C VAL A 386 -11.00 -3.47 4.07
N ASP A 387 -10.87 -2.84 5.24
CA ASP A 387 -10.09 -1.62 5.42
C ASP A 387 -10.71 -0.36 4.79
N HIS A 388 -11.52 0.34 5.57
CA HIS A 388 -12.29 1.51 5.14
C HIS A 388 -11.60 2.84 5.46
N GLU A 389 -10.28 2.83 5.69
CA GLU A 389 -9.57 4.03 6.16
C GLU A 389 -9.47 5.15 5.11
N THR A 390 -9.75 4.86 3.84
CA THR A 390 -9.73 5.82 2.73
C THR A 390 -11.14 6.24 2.28
N LEU A 391 -12.18 5.97 3.09
CA LEU A 391 -13.47 6.67 2.95
C LEU A 391 -13.32 8.14 3.35
N LEU A 392 -14.18 9.00 2.80
CA LEU A 392 -14.08 10.46 2.96
C LEU A 392 -12.75 11.02 2.48
N ALA A 393 -12.15 10.43 1.44
CA ALA A 393 -10.86 10.91 0.98
C ALA A 393 -11.00 12.36 0.48
N PRO A 394 -10.21 13.30 1.05
CA PRO A 394 -10.35 14.69 0.70
C PRO A 394 -9.91 14.94 -0.73
N ALA A 395 -10.51 15.95 -1.36
CA ALA A 395 -9.90 16.55 -2.54
C ALA A 395 -8.63 17.29 -2.12
N LEU A 396 -7.51 17.01 -2.77
CA LEU A 396 -6.33 17.87 -2.66
C LEU A 396 -6.60 19.17 -3.45
N PRO A 397 -5.91 20.28 -3.13
CA PRO A 397 -6.05 21.52 -3.89
C PRO A 397 -5.79 21.27 -5.38
N ASP A 398 -6.77 21.61 -6.22
CA ASP A 398 -6.64 21.60 -7.68
C ASP A 398 -6.11 22.96 -8.16
N ALA A 399 -5.75 23.08 -9.45
CA ALA A 399 -5.48 24.37 -10.09
C ALA A 399 -6.64 25.33 -9.79
N GLY A 400 -6.33 26.53 -9.28
CA GLY A 400 -7.31 27.47 -8.71
C GLY A 400 -8.31 28.03 -9.73
N ASP A 401 -8.93 29.17 -9.40
CA ASP A 401 -10.02 29.80 -10.17
C ASP A 401 -9.69 30.15 -11.65
N GLU A 402 -8.44 29.98 -12.08
CA GLU A 402 -7.97 30.14 -13.48
C GLU A 402 -7.99 28.83 -14.30
N ALA A 403 -8.52 27.73 -13.74
CA ALA A 403 -8.58 26.44 -14.40
C ALA A 403 -9.43 26.49 -15.69
N SER A 404 -8.89 25.89 -16.76
CA SER A 404 -9.57 25.81 -18.05
C SER A 404 -10.78 24.86 -18.00
N ALA A 405 -11.64 24.89 -19.02
CA ALA A 405 -12.72 23.92 -19.14
C ALA A 405 -12.22 22.47 -19.18
N ASP A 406 -11.04 22.23 -19.75
CA ASP A 406 -10.40 20.92 -19.77
C ASP A 406 -9.90 20.51 -18.37
N ASP A 407 -9.35 21.46 -17.59
CA ASP A 407 -8.93 21.21 -16.21
C ASP A 407 -10.12 20.87 -15.30
N HIS A 408 -11.21 21.63 -15.41
CA HIS A 408 -12.45 21.35 -14.68
C HIS A 408 -13.04 19.98 -15.04
N ALA A 409 -12.94 19.58 -16.31
CA ALA A 409 -13.39 18.27 -16.77
C ALA A 409 -12.52 17.16 -16.18
N ALA A 410 -11.20 17.38 -16.13
CA ALA A 410 -10.26 16.44 -15.53
C ALA A 410 -10.51 16.29 -14.02
N ILE A 411 -10.78 17.40 -13.32
CA ILE A 411 -11.18 17.39 -11.89
C ILE A 411 -12.46 16.60 -11.69
N ARG A 412 -13.48 16.81 -12.54
CA ARG A 412 -14.75 16.08 -12.46
C ARG A 412 -14.54 14.58 -12.67
N LEU A 413 -13.69 14.19 -13.62
CA LEU A 413 -13.31 12.80 -13.85
C LEU A 413 -12.52 12.22 -12.66
N ALA A 414 -11.57 12.97 -12.11
CA ALA A 414 -10.78 12.57 -10.94
C ALA A 414 -11.64 12.41 -9.66
N ARG A 415 -12.82 13.04 -9.61
CA ARG A 415 -13.79 12.91 -8.52
C ARG A 415 -14.90 11.87 -8.78
N SER A 416 -14.90 11.25 -9.95
CA SER A 416 -15.91 10.26 -10.37
C SER A 416 -15.70 8.88 -9.74
N VAL A 417 -16.59 7.93 -10.05
CA VAL A 417 -16.48 6.51 -9.67
C VAL A 417 -15.14 5.84 -10.04
N LEU A 418 -14.39 6.37 -11.01
CA LEU A 418 -13.07 5.86 -11.38
C LEU A 418 -12.03 5.98 -10.25
N ARG A 419 -12.16 6.99 -9.37
CA ARG A 419 -11.22 7.24 -8.27
C ARG A 419 -11.24 6.17 -7.18
N THR A 420 -12.31 5.37 -7.15
CA THR A 420 -12.54 4.38 -6.09
C THR A 420 -11.46 3.32 -6.04
N GLY A 421 -10.78 3.03 -7.16
CA GLY A 421 -9.84 1.92 -7.30
C GLY A 421 -10.52 0.55 -7.50
N LEU A 422 -11.85 0.47 -7.39
CA LEU A 422 -12.60 -0.77 -7.59
C LEU A 422 -12.75 -1.14 -9.07
N LEU A 423 -12.83 -0.15 -9.96
CA LEU A 423 -13.05 -0.39 -11.39
C LEU A 423 -11.76 -0.79 -12.11
N PRO A 424 -11.83 -1.71 -13.10
CA PRO A 424 -10.68 -2.15 -13.89
C PRO A 424 -9.82 -1.02 -14.44
N GLN A 425 -8.51 -1.12 -14.17
CA GLN A 425 -7.48 -0.25 -14.70
C GLN A 425 -6.31 -1.12 -15.19
N PRO A 426 -6.37 -1.63 -16.43
CA PRO A 426 -5.32 -2.47 -16.96
C PRO A 426 -4.02 -1.67 -17.08
N SER A 427 -2.94 -2.19 -16.51
CA SER A 427 -1.62 -1.57 -16.50
C SER A 427 -0.58 -2.56 -17.02
N ARG A 428 0.39 -2.10 -17.81
CA ARG A 428 1.56 -2.92 -18.15
C ARG A 428 2.46 -3.09 -16.94
N GLU A 429 2.79 -4.33 -16.65
CA GLU A 429 3.71 -4.74 -15.60
C GLU A 429 5.11 -5.01 -16.17
N PRO A 430 6.17 -4.95 -15.34
CA PRO A 430 7.49 -5.42 -15.72
C PRO A 430 7.43 -6.86 -16.27
N GLY A 431 8.12 -7.11 -17.40
CA GLY A 431 8.03 -8.40 -18.12
C GLY A 431 7.00 -8.43 -19.25
N GLY A 432 6.23 -7.35 -19.47
CA GLY A 432 5.32 -7.21 -20.61
C GLY A 432 3.91 -7.74 -20.38
N PHE A 433 3.62 -8.25 -19.19
CA PHE A 433 2.28 -8.68 -18.78
C PHE A 433 1.34 -7.48 -18.57
N VAL A 434 0.04 -7.70 -18.68
CA VAL A 434 -0.97 -6.70 -18.30
C VAL A 434 -1.61 -7.16 -16.99
N GLY A 435 -1.31 -6.42 -15.93
CA GLY A 435 -1.95 -6.58 -14.63
C GLY A 435 -3.18 -5.69 -14.51
N ASP A 436 -4.05 -6.01 -13.55
CA ASP A 436 -5.14 -5.13 -13.13
C ASP A 436 -5.13 -5.10 -11.60
N HIS A 437 -4.78 -3.96 -11.03
CA HIS A 437 -4.68 -3.80 -9.59
C HIS A 437 -6.02 -3.49 -8.92
N SER A 438 -7.05 -3.19 -9.71
CA SER A 438 -8.34 -2.77 -9.18
C SER A 438 -9.06 -3.86 -8.37
N GLY A 439 -9.99 -3.45 -7.51
CA GLY A 439 -10.79 -4.36 -6.68
C GLY A 439 -11.62 -5.37 -7.49
N LEU A 440 -12.28 -4.93 -8.56
CA LEU A 440 -13.17 -5.72 -9.41
C LEU A 440 -12.53 -6.08 -10.77
N GLY A 441 -11.23 -5.82 -10.92
CA GLY A 441 -10.43 -6.29 -12.03
C GLY A 441 -10.32 -7.81 -12.04
N ALA A 442 -10.20 -8.41 -13.21
CA ALA A 442 -9.73 -9.79 -13.29
C ALA A 442 -8.21 -9.75 -13.51
N ARG A 443 -7.49 -10.33 -12.57
CA ARG A 443 -6.06 -10.63 -12.68
C ARG A 443 -5.93 -11.99 -13.35
N GLU A 444 -5.13 -12.08 -14.38
CA GLU A 444 -4.71 -13.39 -14.87
C GLU A 444 -3.92 -14.10 -13.77
N ALA A 445 -4.19 -15.41 -13.58
CA ALA A 445 -3.45 -16.25 -12.64
C ALA A 445 -1.94 -16.28 -12.95
N ALA A 446 -1.56 -15.93 -14.18
CA ALA A 446 -0.20 -15.90 -14.69
C ALA A 446 0.54 -14.57 -14.42
N GLY A 447 -0.09 -13.58 -13.77
CA GLY A 447 0.54 -12.30 -13.47
C GLY A 447 1.60 -12.41 -12.38
N ALA A 448 2.77 -12.90 -12.75
CA ALA A 448 3.95 -12.95 -11.92
C ALA A 448 4.36 -11.54 -11.48
N ARG A 449 4.34 -11.25 -10.18
CA ARG A 449 5.21 -10.18 -9.67
C ARG A 449 6.63 -10.75 -9.66
N THR A 450 7.62 -9.93 -10.06
CA THR A 450 9.04 -10.21 -9.76
C THR A 450 9.20 -10.21 -8.25
N ALA A 451 8.99 -11.37 -7.65
CA ALA A 451 9.40 -11.67 -6.30
C ALA A 451 10.88 -12.03 -6.33
N TYR A 452 11.46 -12.13 -5.16
CA TYR A 452 12.80 -12.65 -4.99
C TYR A 452 12.67 -13.94 -4.19
N ARG A 453 13.13 -15.06 -4.74
CA ARG A 453 13.27 -16.30 -3.97
C ARG A 453 14.74 -16.54 -3.67
N PHE A 454 14.95 -17.41 -2.70
CA PHE A 454 16.27 -18.01 -2.51
C PHE A 454 16.45 -19.16 -3.51
N GLU A 455 17.54 -19.10 -4.28
CA GLU A 455 18.12 -20.23 -5.00
C GLU A 455 19.18 -20.89 -4.10
N GLY A 456 19.27 -22.22 -4.16
CA GLY A 456 19.95 -23.01 -3.12
C GLY A 456 19.11 -23.13 -1.84
N ALA A 457 19.47 -24.05 -0.94
CA ALA A 457 18.80 -24.11 0.35
C ALA A 457 19.02 -22.79 1.11
N PRO A 458 17.98 -22.16 1.67
CA PRO A 458 18.14 -21.06 2.61
C PRO A 458 19.10 -21.45 3.73
N ASN A 459 19.88 -20.50 4.24
CA ASN A 459 20.85 -20.75 5.30
C ASN A 459 21.94 -21.77 4.91
N SER A 460 22.38 -21.76 3.65
CA SER A 460 23.46 -22.62 3.14
C SER A 460 24.52 -21.85 2.35
N ASP A 461 25.61 -22.54 2.03
CA ASP A 461 26.70 -22.06 1.19
C ASP A 461 26.25 -21.73 -0.23
N GLU A 462 25.09 -22.20 -0.68
CA GLU A 462 24.56 -21.91 -2.02
C GLU A 462 23.49 -20.82 -2.04
N MET A 463 23.01 -20.36 -0.87
CA MET A 463 21.95 -19.36 -0.76
C MET A 463 22.22 -18.10 -1.61
N ARG A 464 21.36 -17.84 -2.59
CA ARG A 464 21.39 -16.65 -3.47
C ARG A 464 20.01 -16.06 -3.61
N ILE A 465 19.92 -14.77 -3.83
CA ILE A 465 18.64 -14.13 -4.20
C ILE A 465 18.52 -14.15 -5.72
N VAL A 466 17.47 -14.77 -6.23
CA VAL A 466 17.14 -14.75 -7.66
C VAL A 466 15.75 -14.16 -7.88
N PRO A 467 15.54 -13.41 -8.98
CA PRO A 467 14.20 -13.05 -9.42
C PRO A 467 13.35 -14.30 -9.61
N THR A 468 12.10 -14.26 -9.16
CA THR A 468 11.12 -15.30 -9.39
C THR A 468 9.76 -14.71 -9.68
N GLU A 469 8.89 -15.55 -10.19
CA GLU A 469 7.51 -15.25 -10.46
C GLU A 469 6.66 -15.72 -9.27
N ARG A 470 5.97 -14.80 -8.60
CA ARG A 470 5.02 -15.16 -7.53
C ARG A 470 3.59 -14.98 -8.02
N ILE A 471 2.79 -16.03 -7.86
CA ILE A 471 1.33 -16.00 -8.09
C ILE A 471 0.73 -15.03 -7.08
N VAL A 472 0.04 -14.01 -7.56
CA VAL A 472 -0.63 -13.03 -6.72
C VAL A 472 -1.92 -13.62 -6.16
N SER A 473 -2.23 -13.28 -4.90
CA SER A 473 -3.48 -13.66 -4.24
C SER A 473 -4.68 -13.32 -5.12
N GLN A 474 -5.61 -14.27 -5.30
CA GLN A 474 -6.86 -14.06 -6.01
C GLN A 474 -8.04 -13.92 -5.03
N ALA A 475 -7.78 -13.45 -3.80
CA ALA A 475 -8.79 -13.34 -2.75
C ALA A 475 -9.99 -12.46 -3.15
N SER A 476 -9.79 -11.46 -4.01
CA SER A 476 -10.84 -10.57 -4.52
C SER A 476 -11.66 -11.16 -5.66
N GLN A 477 -11.23 -12.28 -6.25
CA GLN A 477 -11.86 -12.84 -7.45
C GLN A 477 -12.93 -13.86 -7.08
N PRO A 478 -14.18 -13.68 -7.55
CA PRO A 478 -15.19 -14.72 -7.39
C PRO A 478 -14.80 -15.92 -8.28
N ARG A 479 -14.86 -17.11 -7.70
CA ARG A 479 -14.60 -18.38 -8.39
C ARG A 479 -15.78 -19.31 -8.21
N LEU A 480 -16.11 -20.11 -9.22
CA LEU A 480 -17.07 -21.19 -9.08
C LEU A 480 -16.46 -22.35 -8.29
N ARG A 481 -17.27 -23.06 -7.50
CA ARG A 481 -16.86 -24.22 -6.69
C ARG A 481 -16.18 -25.30 -7.53
N ASP A 482 -16.68 -25.55 -8.73
CA ASP A 482 -16.17 -26.61 -9.61
C ASP A 482 -14.85 -26.23 -10.32
N GLY A 483 -14.26 -25.08 -9.97
CA GLY A 483 -13.01 -24.60 -10.58
C GLY A 483 -13.15 -24.20 -12.05
N GLY A 484 -14.38 -24.16 -12.58
CA GLY A 484 -14.68 -23.75 -13.94
C GLY A 484 -14.07 -22.38 -14.24
N ALA A 485 -13.21 -22.34 -15.26
CA ALA A 485 -12.66 -21.09 -15.75
C ALA A 485 -13.82 -20.18 -16.16
N ARG A 486 -13.81 -18.94 -15.67
CA ARG A 486 -14.82 -17.94 -16.03
C ARG A 486 -14.82 -17.82 -17.56
N ALA A 487 -15.96 -18.08 -18.20
CA ALA A 487 -16.06 -17.99 -19.65
C ALA A 487 -15.63 -16.59 -20.10
N SER A 488 -14.57 -16.49 -20.89
CA SER A 488 -14.03 -15.24 -21.42
C SER A 488 -14.77 -14.78 -22.69
N THR A 489 -16.04 -15.19 -22.84
CA THR A 489 -16.84 -14.84 -24.02
C THR A 489 -17.30 -13.38 -23.95
N ARG A 490 -17.53 -12.79 -25.12
CA ARG A 490 -18.08 -11.42 -25.24
C ARG A 490 -19.44 -11.30 -24.56
N GLU A 491 -20.25 -12.35 -24.62
CA GLU A 491 -21.56 -12.41 -23.99
C GLU A 491 -21.45 -12.42 -22.46
N ALA A 492 -20.60 -13.27 -21.87
CA ALA A 492 -20.38 -13.30 -20.43
C ALA A 492 -19.86 -11.95 -19.90
N ALA A 493 -18.97 -11.30 -20.64
CA ALA A 493 -18.49 -9.96 -20.31
C ALA A 493 -19.60 -8.90 -20.35
N ALA A 494 -20.51 -8.98 -21.34
CA ALA A 494 -21.67 -8.09 -21.44
C ALA A 494 -22.68 -8.32 -20.30
N GLN A 495 -22.97 -9.58 -19.95
CA GLN A 495 -23.87 -9.92 -18.84
C GLN A 495 -23.31 -9.44 -17.50
N ARG A 496 -22.01 -9.66 -17.25
CA ARG A 496 -21.33 -9.12 -16.07
C ARG A 496 -21.47 -7.61 -15.98
N ARG A 497 -21.22 -6.91 -17.10
CA ARG A 497 -21.34 -5.45 -17.16
C ARG A 497 -22.75 -4.97 -16.81
N ALA A 498 -23.77 -5.63 -17.36
CA ALA A 498 -25.16 -5.33 -17.06
C ALA A 498 -25.50 -5.52 -15.58
N ARG A 499 -25.06 -6.62 -14.96
CA ARG A 499 -25.32 -6.91 -13.54
C ARG A 499 -24.62 -5.94 -12.59
N VAL A 500 -23.38 -5.56 -12.89
CA VAL A 500 -22.66 -4.52 -12.10
C VAL A 500 -23.38 -3.17 -12.21
N LEU A 501 -23.81 -2.77 -13.41
CA LEU A 501 -24.57 -1.54 -13.61
C LEU A 501 -25.94 -1.57 -12.92
N GLU A 502 -26.64 -2.69 -12.97
CA GLU A 502 -27.91 -2.91 -12.27
C GLU A 502 -27.73 -2.67 -10.77
N GLY A 503 -26.78 -3.35 -10.13
CA GLY A 503 -26.54 -3.19 -8.69
C GLY A 503 -26.08 -1.79 -8.29
N PHE A 504 -25.28 -1.13 -9.13
CA PHE A 504 -24.87 0.26 -8.92
C PHE A 504 -26.06 1.20 -8.96
N ARG A 505 -26.88 1.14 -10.02
CA ARG A 505 -28.04 2.03 -10.22
C ARG A 505 -29.07 1.87 -9.12
N CYS A 506 -29.47 0.63 -8.81
CA CYS A 506 -30.45 0.38 -7.74
C CYS A 506 -30.00 0.94 -6.39
N THR A 507 -28.71 0.79 -6.05
CA THR A 507 -28.17 1.28 -4.78
C THR A 507 -28.00 2.79 -4.79
N TYR A 508 -27.55 3.37 -5.90
CA TYR A 508 -27.45 4.81 -6.08
C TYR A 508 -28.82 5.49 -5.94
N ASP A 509 -29.86 4.98 -6.60
CA ASP A 509 -31.20 5.52 -6.53
C ASP A 509 -31.76 5.49 -5.10
N ALA A 510 -31.49 4.40 -4.35
CA ALA A 510 -31.87 4.33 -2.94
C ALA A 510 -31.10 5.33 -2.06
N LEU A 511 -29.82 5.57 -2.32
CA LEU A 511 -29.03 6.59 -1.63
C LEU A 511 -29.56 8.00 -1.96
N ALA A 512 -29.85 8.28 -3.23
CA ALA A 512 -30.40 9.55 -3.69
C ALA A 512 -31.78 9.83 -3.08
N ALA A 513 -32.67 8.83 -3.06
CA ALA A 513 -34.00 8.93 -2.44
C ALA A 513 -33.95 9.22 -0.93
N HIS A 514 -32.81 8.96 -0.27
CA HIS A 514 -32.60 9.22 1.14
C HIS A 514 -31.48 10.23 1.42
N ALA A 515 -31.06 11.01 0.42
CA ALA A 515 -29.95 11.96 0.55
C ALA A 515 -30.13 12.91 1.74
N ASP A 516 -31.34 13.44 1.94
CA ASP A 516 -31.64 14.34 3.07
C ASP A 516 -31.51 13.65 4.44
N THR A 517 -31.87 12.36 4.53
CA THR A 517 -31.73 11.59 5.78
C THR A 517 -30.27 11.25 6.06
N LEU A 518 -29.52 10.92 5.02
CA LEU A 518 -28.08 10.66 5.09
C LEU A 518 -27.29 11.92 5.45
N ALA A 519 -27.72 13.09 4.96
CA ALA A 519 -27.11 14.40 5.20
C ALA A 519 -27.58 15.08 6.49
N ARG A 520 -28.28 14.37 7.40
CA ARG A 520 -28.60 14.93 8.72
C ARG A 520 -27.33 14.99 9.56
N GLU A 521 -27.02 16.18 10.09
CA GLU A 521 -25.84 16.39 10.94
C GLU A 521 -25.91 15.56 12.23
N ASP A 522 -27.11 15.46 12.82
CA ASP A 522 -27.34 14.71 14.06
C ASP A 522 -28.37 13.58 13.85
N GLY A 523 -28.06 12.42 14.42
CA GLY A 523 -28.92 11.23 14.39
C GLY A 523 -29.09 10.57 13.02
N GLY A 524 -28.41 11.09 11.98
CA GLY A 524 -28.36 10.46 10.66
C GLY A 524 -27.45 9.22 10.63
N PRO A 525 -27.59 8.32 9.64
CA PRO A 525 -26.78 7.11 9.52
C PRO A 525 -25.28 7.38 9.38
N LEU A 526 -24.93 8.56 8.84
CA LEU A 526 -23.56 8.99 8.60
C LEU A 526 -23.02 9.95 9.65
N ALA A 527 -23.82 10.36 10.66
CA ALA A 527 -23.43 11.39 11.64
C ALA A 527 -22.11 11.05 12.37
N ALA A 528 -21.85 9.77 12.62
CA ALA A 528 -20.61 9.30 13.24
C ALA A 528 -19.34 9.64 12.43
N LEU A 529 -19.46 9.81 11.11
CA LEU A 529 -18.34 10.13 10.24
C LEU A 529 -17.79 11.55 10.47
N ARG A 530 -18.55 12.45 11.10
CA ARG A 530 -18.11 13.84 11.35
C ARG A 530 -16.83 13.91 12.18
N SER A 531 -16.66 13.00 13.15
CA SER A 531 -15.46 12.93 14.00
C SER A 531 -14.42 11.93 13.52
N ALA A 532 -14.62 11.31 12.36
CA ALA A 532 -13.74 10.26 11.86
C ALA A 532 -12.38 10.80 11.43
N TRP A 533 -11.36 9.97 11.58
CA TRP A 533 -10.08 10.14 10.92
C TRP A 533 -10.08 9.42 9.57
N THR A 534 -9.65 10.10 8.51
CA THR A 534 -9.49 9.52 7.18
C THR A 534 -8.05 9.57 6.72
N ARG A 535 -7.60 8.54 6.01
CA ARG A 535 -6.26 8.47 5.41
C ARG A 535 -6.20 9.34 4.16
N VAL A 536 -5.20 10.22 4.12
CA VAL A 536 -4.89 11.06 2.95
C VAL A 536 -3.74 10.40 2.19
N VAL A 537 -4.02 9.92 0.98
CA VAL A 537 -3.01 9.30 0.10
C VAL A 537 -2.37 10.41 -0.75
N LEU A 538 -1.27 10.98 -0.24
CA LEU A 538 -0.51 12.01 -0.97
C LEU A 538 0.36 11.42 -2.09
N ARG A 539 0.83 10.19 -1.90
CA ARG A 539 1.62 9.42 -2.87
C ARG A 539 1.23 7.95 -2.81
N PRO A 540 1.33 7.21 -3.93
CA PRO A 540 1.15 5.77 -3.92
C PRO A 540 2.15 5.07 -2.98
N THR A 541 1.68 4.09 -2.21
CA THR A 541 2.54 3.28 -1.31
C THR A 541 3.74 2.65 -2.03
N THR A 542 3.58 2.28 -3.31
CA THR A 542 4.63 1.69 -4.15
C THR A 542 5.85 2.61 -4.33
N THR A 543 5.67 3.93 -4.29
CA THR A 543 6.75 4.91 -4.31
C THR A 543 7.60 4.77 -3.04
N TYR A 544 6.96 4.74 -1.87
CA TYR A 544 7.66 4.60 -0.59
C TYR A 544 8.33 3.24 -0.44
N ASP A 545 7.66 2.15 -0.83
CA ASP A 545 8.24 0.81 -0.82
C ASP A 545 9.50 0.70 -1.67
N THR A 546 9.48 1.33 -2.85
CA THR A 546 10.64 1.35 -3.75
C THR A 546 11.81 2.10 -3.12
N LEU A 547 11.55 3.24 -2.46
CA LEU A 547 12.56 3.99 -1.74
C LEU A 547 13.09 3.21 -0.53
N LEU A 548 12.23 2.56 0.25
CA LEU A 548 12.62 1.73 1.40
C LEU A 548 13.51 0.57 0.95
N ARG A 549 13.11 -0.20 -0.08
CA ARG A 549 13.93 -1.27 -0.66
C ARG A 549 15.28 -0.75 -1.15
N HIS A 550 15.30 0.39 -1.84
CA HIS A 550 16.54 0.99 -2.31
C HIS A 550 17.44 1.39 -1.13
N SER A 551 16.89 2.05 -0.11
CA SER A 551 17.61 2.55 1.08
C SER A 551 18.29 1.48 1.93
N ARG A 552 17.96 0.21 1.70
CA ARG A 552 18.49 -0.98 2.38
C ARG A 552 19.64 -1.63 1.62
N ARG A 553 20.10 -1.05 0.51
CA ARG A 553 21.31 -1.51 -0.19
C ARG A 553 22.55 -1.31 0.69
N PRO A 554 23.51 -2.26 0.71
CA PRO A 554 24.70 -2.17 1.56
C PRO A 554 25.47 -0.86 1.40
N THR A 555 25.57 -0.32 0.18
CA THR A 555 26.27 0.95 -0.10
C THR A 555 25.63 2.17 0.58
N LEU A 556 24.30 2.19 0.75
CA LEU A 556 23.58 3.25 1.46
C LEU A 556 23.61 3.02 2.98
N LEU A 557 23.58 1.77 3.41
CA LEU A 557 23.61 1.44 4.84
C LEU A 557 24.95 1.77 5.53
N ARG A 558 26.02 1.99 4.76
CA ARG A 558 27.34 2.44 5.22
C ARG A 558 27.45 3.95 5.44
N ASP A 559 26.62 4.76 4.78
CA ASP A 559 26.77 6.21 4.72
C ASP A 559 25.42 6.92 4.89
N ALA A 560 25.19 7.49 6.07
CA ALA A 560 23.94 8.16 6.41
C ALA A 560 23.66 9.40 5.55
N VAL A 561 24.69 10.08 5.05
CA VAL A 561 24.51 11.19 4.11
C VAL A 561 23.93 10.67 2.81
N VAL A 562 24.57 9.67 2.20
CA VAL A 562 24.11 9.14 0.90
C VAL A 562 22.73 8.51 1.04
N ARG A 563 22.46 7.80 2.15
CA ARG A 563 21.12 7.27 2.44
C ARG A 563 20.08 8.38 2.57
N GLY A 564 20.37 9.45 3.31
CA GLY A 564 19.47 10.59 3.48
C GLY A 564 19.18 11.32 2.18
N LEU A 565 20.22 11.57 1.38
CA LEU A 565 20.07 12.16 0.04
C LEU A 565 19.20 11.31 -0.86
N SER A 566 19.20 9.98 -0.71
CA SER A 566 18.37 9.10 -1.54
C SER A 566 16.86 9.26 -1.31
N PHE A 567 16.45 9.77 -0.14
CA PHE A 567 15.05 10.08 0.19
C PHE A 567 14.60 11.45 -0.35
N ASP A 568 15.54 12.37 -0.58
CA ASP A 568 15.29 13.67 -1.23
C ASP A 568 14.80 13.53 -2.69
N ARG A 569 14.67 12.30 -3.22
CA ARG A 569 13.88 11.99 -4.43
C ARG A 569 12.43 12.48 -4.34
N LEU A 570 11.90 12.65 -3.12
CA LEU A 570 10.55 13.17 -2.89
C LEU A 570 10.49 14.70 -2.86
N ALA A 571 11.65 15.36 -2.77
CA ALA A 571 11.75 16.80 -2.57
C ALA A 571 11.38 17.66 -3.79
N PRO A 572 11.59 17.27 -5.08
CA PRO A 572 11.36 18.15 -6.22
C PRO A 572 9.99 18.85 -6.21
N ALA A 573 8.90 18.11 -5.95
CA ALA A 573 7.55 18.67 -5.87
C ALA A 573 7.37 19.71 -4.74
N ALA A 574 8.15 19.61 -3.66
CA ALA A 574 8.15 20.57 -2.56
C ALA A 574 9.09 21.77 -2.80
N LEU A 575 9.87 21.75 -3.89
CA LEU A 575 10.88 22.74 -4.25
C LEU A 575 10.53 23.49 -5.54
N GLU A 576 9.37 23.23 -6.13
CA GLU A 576 8.87 23.97 -7.28
C GLU A 576 8.52 25.42 -6.89
N ASP A 577 8.64 26.35 -7.84
CA ASP A 577 8.22 27.73 -7.61
C ASP A 577 6.70 27.78 -7.47
N GLY A 578 6.21 28.32 -6.35
CA GLY A 578 4.79 28.26 -5.99
C GLY A 578 4.36 26.97 -5.29
N ALA A 579 5.30 26.11 -4.88
CA ALA A 579 4.98 24.94 -4.06
C ALA A 579 4.20 25.36 -2.80
N PRO A 580 3.19 24.57 -2.41
CA PRO A 580 2.32 24.96 -1.31
C PRO A 580 3.07 24.94 0.03
N PRO A 581 2.73 25.81 1.00
CA PRO A 581 3.43 25.90 2.29
C PRO A 581 3.48 24.58 3.08
N TRP A 582 2.52 23.69 2.85
CA TRP A 582 2.43 22.38 3.50
C TRP A 582 3.37 21.32 2.91
N ALA A 583 3.95 21.55 1.72
CA ALA A 583 4.79 20.56 1.04
C ALA A 583 6.06 20.20 1.84
N LEU A 584 6.68 21.19 2.49
CA LEU A 584 7.87 20.97 3.32
C LEU A 584 7.55 20.19 4.62
N PRO A 585 6.53 20.55 5.42
CA PRO A 585 6.09 19.71 6.53
C PRO A 585 5.79 18.26 6.12
N VAL A 586 5.14 18.05 4.98
CA VAL A 586 4.92 16.71 4.42
C VAL A 586 6.25 16.01 4.13
N LEU A 587 7.16 16.64 3.38
CA LEU A 587 8.46 16.07 3.06
C LEU A 587 9.26 15.66 4.32
N ARG A 588 9.21 16.48 5.38
CA ARG A 588 9.84 16.18 6.66
C ARG A 588 9.21 14.97 7.35
N ALA A 589 7.88 14.87 7.34
CA ALA A 589 7.17 13.73 7.88
C ALA A 589 7.47 12.44 7.08
N GLU A 590 7.53 12.52 5.75
CA GLU A 590 7.93 11.41 4.87
C GLU A 590 9.35 10.93 5.23
N HIS A 591 10.32 11.84 5.34
CA HIS A 591 11.68 11.52 5.72
C HIS A 591 11.76 10.80 7.08
N ARG A 592 11.07 11.31 8.10
CA ARG A 592 11.08 10.69 9.45
C ARG A 592 10.56 9.26 9.42
N ALA A 593 9.44 9.01 8.72
CA ALA A 593 8.89 7.66 8.59
C ALA A 593 9.84 6.73 7.83
N LEU A 594 10.36 7.17 6.67
CA LEU A 594 11.27 6.37 5.84
C LEU A 594 12.60 6.06 6.54
N TRP A 595 13.13 6.98 7.35
CA TRP A 595 14.36 6.75 8.12
C TRP A 595 14.21 5.62 9.14
N ARG A 596 13.04 5.50 9.77
CA ARG A 596 12.68 4.41 10.71
C ARG A 596 12.19 3.14 10.02
N GLY A 597 12.05 3.16 8.69
CA GLY A 597 11.63 2.02 7.89
C GLY A 597 10.12 1.84 7.76
N ASP A 598 9.32 2.84 8.16
CA ASP A 598 7.86 2.84 7.99
C ASP A 598 7.47 3.48 6.65
N VAL A 599 6.32 3.06 6.11
CA VAL A 599 5.67 3.76 5.01
C VAL A 599 4.94 4.99 5.58
N PRO A 600 5.20 6.21 5.06
CA PRO A 600 4.51 7.43 5.49
C PRO A 600 2.98 7.29 5.41
N ARG A 601 2.29 7.73 6.47
CA ARG A 601 0.84 7.71 6.58
C ARG A 601 0.34 9.07 7.06
N PHE A 602 -0.58 9.65 6.29
CA PHE A 602 -1.16 10.96 6.57
C PHE A 602 -2.65 10.83 6.84
N LEU A 603 -3.15 11.71 7.70
CA LEU A 603 -4.52 11.71 8.18
C LEU A 603 -5.13 13.09 8.05
N ALA A 604 -6.44 13.14 7.88
CA ALA A 604 -7.26 14.33 8.07
C ALA A 604 -8.42 14.00 9.01
N ARG A 605 -8.87 15.00 9.78
CA ARG A 605 -10.15 14.90 10.48
C ARG A 605 -11.27 15.22 9.51
N ALA A 606 -12.36 14.47 9.56
CA ALA A 606 -13.49 14.70 8.67
C ALA A 606 -14.13 16.09 8.85
N ASP A 607 -14.06 16.67 10.04
CA ASP A 607 -14.56 18.01 10.36
C ASP A 607 -13.53 19.14 10.18
N GLY A 608 -12.34 18.85 9.66
CA GLY A 608 -11.25 19.81 9.55
C GLY A 608 -10.54 19.83 8.19
N THR A 609 -9.67 20.83 8.02
CA THR A 609 -8.88 21.09 6.80
C THR A 609 -7.37 20.82 6.99
N GLY A 610 -6.95 20.48 8.20
CA GLY A 610 -5.56 20.20 8.53
C GLY A 610 -5.11 18.79 8.09
N LEU A 611 -3.79 18.65 7.94
CA LEU A 611 -3.11 17.40 7.66
C LEU A 611 -2.30 16.96 8.89
N PHE A 612 -2.40 15.68 9.22
CA PHE A 612 -1.83 15.09 10.41
C PHE A 612 -0.96 13.89 10.09
N ALA A 613 0.01 13.61 10.94
CA ALA A 613 0.80 12.37 10.92
C ALA A 613 0.99 11.88 12.35
N ARG A 614 1.13 10.57 12.54
CA ARG A 614 1.51 10.01 13.84
C ARG A 614 3.04 9.95 13.91
N ASP A 615 3.62 10.52 14.97
CA ASP A 615 5.03 10.29 15.28
C ASP A 615 5.18 9.10 16.23
N ALA A 616 6.27 8.37 16.10
CA ALA A 616 6.53 7.13 16.84
C ALA A 616 7.10 7.39 18.26
N VAL A 617 7.02 8.62 18.76
CA VAL A 617 7.73 9.01 19.99
C VAL A 617 6.88 8.69 21.23
N GLY A 618 7.16 7.53 21.81
CA GLY A 618 6.69 7.13 23.14
C GLY A 618 5.32 6.47 23.16
N ALA A 619 5.11 5.58 24.14
CA ALA A 619 3.87 4.84 24.35
C ALA A 619 2.66 5.72 24.74
N GLU A 620 2.86 7.03 24.94
CA GLU A 620 1.85 7.94 25.48
C GLU A 620 1.17 8.83 24.43
N GLN A 621 1.77 9.02 23.25
CA GLN A 621 1.18 9.87 22.20
C GLN A 621 0.23 9.06 21.29
N HIS A 622 -1.04 8.99 21.72
CA HIS A 622 -2.10 8.29 20.98
C HIS A 622 -2.78 9.13 19.90
N ALA A 623 -2.60 10.45 19.88
CA ALA A 623 -3.24 11.34 18.93
C ALA A 623 -2.34 11.67 17.73
N PRO A 624 -2.86 11.71 16.49
CA PRO A 624 -2.15 12.29 15.35
C PRO A 624 -1.73 13.75 15.64
N LEU A 625 -0.52 14.11 15.24
CA LEU A 625 0.02 15.47 15.35
C LEU A 625 -0.26 16.23 14.07
N GLU A 626 -0.71 17.48 14.19
CA GLU A 626 -0.89 18.36 13.03
C GLU A 626 0.47 18.71 12.44
N ILE A 627 0.66 18.40 11.17
CA ILE A 627 1.90 18.73 10.44
C ILE A 627 1.73 19.98 9.58
N ALA A 628 0.50 20.28 9.14
CA ALA A 628 0.16 21.50 8.43
C ALA A 628 -1.34 21.81 8.58
N GLY A 629 -1.67 23.06 8.88
CA GLY A 629 -3.05 23.55 8.94
C GLY A 629 -3.55 24.01 7.56
N ASP A 630 -4.87 24.02 7.37
CA ASP A 630 -5.55 24.56 6.19
C ASP A 630 -5.01 24.07 4.84
N VAL A 631 -4.66 22.78 4.79
CA VAL A 631 -4.14 22.10 3.60
C VAL A 631 -5.25 21.77 2.62
N LEU A 632 -6.38 21.30 3.15
CA LEU A 632 -7.51 20.86 2.35
C LEU A 632 -8.41 22.05 2.01
N PRO A 633 -8.89 22.17 0.76
CA PRO A 633 -9.78 23.25 0.35
C PRO A 633 -11.14 23.20 1.05
N MET A 634 -11.51 22.03 1.59
CA MET A 634 -12.77 21.80 2.29
C MET A 634 -12.63 20.57 3.21
N ALA A 635 -13.34 20.60 4.35
CA ALA A 635 -13.38 19.45 5.25
C ALA A 635 -14.08 18.23 4.59
N PRO A 636 -13.57 17.00 4.78
CA PRO A 636 -14.17 15.80 4.18
C PRO A 636 -15.68 15.61 4.45
N TRP A 637 -16.14 15.97 5.65
CA TRP A 637 -17.55 15.94 6.04
C TRP A 637 -18.41 16.88 5.18
N GLN A 638 -17.91 18.09 4.94
CA GLN A 638 -18.58 19.06 4.06
C GLN A 638 -18.58 18.55 2.61
N ALA A 639 -17.50 17.90 2.17
CA ALA A 639 -17.39 17.30 0.84
C ALA A 639 -18.43 16.19 0.64
N LEU A 640 -18.61 15.31 1.62
CA LEU A 640 -19.65 14.28 1.64
C LEU A 640 -21.04 14.90 1.51
N HIS A 641 -21.37 15.91 2.31
CA HIS A 641 -22.68 16.58 2.24
C HIS A 641 -22.95 17.24 0.89
N ARG A 642 -21.93 17.87 0.28
CA ARG A 642 -22.05 18.39 -1.09
C ARG A 642 -22.30 17.28 -2.09
N GLY A 643 -21.61 16.15 -1.96
CA GLY A 643 -21.81 14.97 -2.80
C GLY A 643 -23.23 14.40 -2.70
N LEU A 644 -23.77 14.26 -1.48
CA LEU A 644 -25.13 13.77 -1.25
C LEU A 644 -26.19 14.69 -1.90
N ARG A 645 -26.01 16.01 -1.83
CA ARG A 645 -26.91 16.98 -2.48
C ARG A 645 -26.80 17.00 -4.01
N ALA A 646 -25.69 16.51 -4.55
CA ALA A 646 -25.44 16.44 -5.98
C ALA A 646 -25.95 15.14 -6.62
N LEU A 647 -26.45 14.18 -5.82
CA LEU A 647 -27.03 12.96 -6.34
C LEU A 647 -28.26 13.27 -7.19
N GLY A 648 -28.29 12.74 -8.41
CA GLY A 648 -29.38 13.01 -9.33
C GLY A 648 -29.21 12.31 -10.68
N PRO A 649 -30.17 12.45 -11.60
CA PRO A 649 -30.18 11.73 -12.88
C PRO A 649 -28.92 11.97 -13.73
N ASP A 650 -28.43 13.21 -13.77
CA ASP A 650 -27.27 13.59 -14.58
C ASP A 650 -25.97 12.96 -14.04
N ASP A 651 -25.79 12.97 -12.71
CA ASP A 651 -24.64 12.32 -12.08
C ASP A 651 -24.72 10.79 -12.23
N LEU A 652 -25.89 10.18 -12.00
CA LEU A 652 -26.10 8.76 -12.21
C LEU A 652 -25.79 8.33 -13.65
N HIS A 653 -26.19 9.14 -14.63
CA HIS A 653 -25.89 8.89 -16.04
C HIS A 653 -24.38 8.89 -16.28
N LEU A 654 -23.67 9.93 -15.82
CA LEU A 654 -22.22 10.04 -15.93
C LEU A 654 -21.51 8.85 -15.26
N GLN A 655 -21.82 8.53 -14.00
CA GLN A 655 -21.17 7.44 -13.29
C GLN A 655 -21.44 6.09 -13.98
N SER A 656 -22.67 5.87 -14.46
CA SER A 656 -23.01 4.67 -15.23
C SER A 656 -22.19 4.55 -16.51
N ALA A 657 -22.04 5.65 -17.27
CA ALA A 657 -21.25 5.66 -18.49
C ALA A 657 -19.78 5.32 -18.22
N LEU A 658 -19.20 5.86 -17.14
CA LEU A 658 -17.82 5.57 -16.72
C LEU A 658 -17.62 4.10 -16.31
N ILE A 659 -18.56 3.53 -15.56
CA ILE A 659 -18.56 2.10 -15.19
C ILE A 659 -18.62 1.22 -16.44
N GLU A 660 -19.55 1.55 -17.35
CA GLU A 660 -19.71 0.79 -18.59
C GLU A 660 -18.43 0.82 -19.42
N THR A 661 -17.85 2.01 -19.56
CA THR A 661 -16.64 2.27 -20.35
C THR A 661 -15.43 1.55 -19.76
N SER A 662 -15.23 1.60 -18.44
CA SER A 662 -14.12 0.90 -17.76
C SER A 662 -14.22 -0.63 -17.92
N LEU A 663 -15.40 -1.21 -17.69
CA LEU A 663 -15.62 -2.65 -17.84
C LEU A 663 -15.46 -3.11 -19.30
N HIS A 664 -15.86 -2.28 -20.26
CA HIS A 664 -15.65 -2.52 -21.68
C HIS A 664 -14.16 -2.47 -22.05
N ALA A 665 -13.45 -1.42 -21.65
CA ALA A 665 -12.02 -1.24 -21.90
C ALA A 665 -11.19 -2.42 -21.39
N ALA A 666 -11.46 -2.90 -20.18
CA ALA A 666 -10.78 -4.07 -19.61
C ALA A 666 -11.06 -5.36 -20.38
N SER A 667 -12.29 -5.54 -20.88
CA SER A 667 -12.64 -6.71 -21.70
C SER A 667 -11.92 -6.68 -23.05
N ALA A 668 -11.86 -5.49 -23.68
CA ALA A 668 -11.13 -5.29 -24.94
C ALA A 668 -9.60 -5.47 -24.77
N ALA A 669 -9.03 -5.00 -23.66
CA ALA A 669 -7.62 -5.20 -23.33
C ALA A 669 -7.26 -6.69 -23.25
N ARG A 670 -8.07 -7.51 -22.58
CA ARG A 670 -7.86 -8.98 -22.50
C ARG A 670 -7.96 -9.68 -23.86
N GLN A 671 -8.92 -9.28 -24.69
CA GLN A 671 -9.07 -9.86 -26.03
C GLN A 671 -7.83 -9.60 -26.90
N ARG A 672 -7.25 -8.39 -26.83
CA ARG A 672 -6.01 -8.05 -27.55
C ARG A 672 -4.80 -8.86 -27.07
N LEU A 673 -4.77 -9.28 -25.80
CA LEU A 673 -3.65 -10.02 -25.21
C LEU A 673 -3.67 -11.51 -25.56
N HIS A 674 -4.84 -12.14 -25.66
CA HIS A 674 -4.96 -13.58 -25.91
C HIS A 674 -4.95 -13.97 -27.40
N GLY A 675 -4.71 -13.03 -28.32
CA GLY A 675 -4.61 -13.34 -29.75
C GLY A 675 -5.86 -13.96 -30.37
N ALA A 676 -7.03 -13.80 -29.73
CA ALA A 676 -8.28 -14.17 -30.36
C ALA A 676 -8.45 -13.27 -31.60
N PRO A 677 -8.72 -13.83 -32.80
CA PRO A 677 -9.00 -12.99 -33.95
C PRO A 677 -10.11 -12.03 -33.55
N ALA A 678 -9.90 -10.74 -33.81
CA ALA A 678 -11.00 -9.84 -33.90
C ALA A 678 -11.86 -10.39 -35.05
N GLU A 679 -12.87 -11.21 -34.72
CA GLU A 679 -14.05 -11.27 -35.57
C GLU A 679 -14.66 -9.88 -35.46
N THR A 680 -14.11 -8.99 -36.28
CA THR A 680 -14.75 -7.76 -36.68
C THR A 680 -16.11 -8.19 -37.19
N GLY A 681 -17.13 -8.04 -36.37
CA GLY A 681 -18.52 -7.97 -36.81
C GLY A 681 -18.79 -6.71 -37.65
N VAL A 682 -17.80 -6.25 -38.40
CA VAL A 682 -17.99 -5.55 -39.66
C VAL A 682 -18.11 -6.69 -40.65
N ALA A 683 -19.33 -7.02 -41.04
CA ALA A 683 -19.54 -7.80 -42.25
C ALA A 683 -18.58 -7.23 -43.30
N GLU A 684 -17.68 -8.06 -43.83
CA GLU A 684 -16.82 -7.68 -44.94
C GLU A 684 -17.71 -7.04 -46.01
N SER A 685 -17.73 -5.71 -46.04
CA SER A 685 -18.32 -4.98 -47.13
C SER A 685 -17.43 -5.31 -48.31
N ALA A 686 -17.95 -6.16 -49.18
CA ALA A 686 -17.37 -6.41 -50.49
C ALA A 686 -16.88 -5.07 -51.07
N SER A 687 -15.60 -5.06 -51.45
CA SER A 687 -14.91 -3.93 -52.06
C SER A 687 -15.79 -3.29 -53.17
N PRO A 688 -15.95 -1.95 -53.21
CA PRO A 688 -16.86 -1.28 -54.15
C PRO A 688 -16.28 -1.16 -55.57
N ALA A 689 -15.72 -2.24 -56.12
CA ALA A 689 -15.04 -2.24 -57.42
C ALA A 689 -15.45 -3.35 -58.40
N LYS A 690 -16.49 -4.15 -58.11
CA LYS A 690 -17.05 -5.11 -59.09
C LYS A 690 -18.58 -5.26 -58.94
N LEU A 691 -19.32 -4.25 -59.36
CA LEU A 691 -20.77 -4.36 -59.66
C LEU A 691 -21.10 -3.38 -60.79
N ALA A 692 -20.41 -3.57 -61.92
CA ALA A 692 -20.74 -2.98 -63.20
C ALA A 692 -20.37 -3.98 -64.31
N ALA A 693 -21.00 -5.16 -64.28
CA ALA A 693 -21.17 -6.05 -65.43
C ALA A 693 -22.08 -7.21 -65.01
N ASP A 694 -22.98 -7.57 -65.93
CA ASP A 694 -23.90 -8.70 -65.95
C ASP A 694 -25.15 -8.65 -65.05
N GLY A 695 -26.26 -8.41 -65.74
CA GLY A 695 -27.60 -8.69 -65.27
C GLY A 695 -28.01 -10.15 -65.50
N GLY A 696 -29.07 -10.54 -64.81
CA GLY A 696 -29.86 -11.74 -65.08
C GLY A 696 -29.97 -12.68 -63.87
N GLY A 697 -31.20 -12.86 -63.38
CA GLY A 697 -31.57 -13.98 -62.50
C GLY A 697 -32.10 -13.56 -61.14
N GLY A 698 -33.43 -13.62 -60.96
CA GLY A 698 -34.10 -13.30 -59.70
C GLY A 698 -34.01 -14.39 -58.65
N ALA A 699 -34.06 -13.99 -57.38
CA ALA A 699 -34.67 -14.73 -56.28
C ALA A 699 -34.86 -13.79 -55.07
N THR A 700 -36.12 -13.68 -54.66
CA THR A 700 -36.71 -13.18 -53.40
C THR A 700 -35.76 -12.71 -52.28
N ARG A 701 -35.76 -11.39 -52.02
CA ARG A 701 -35.26 -10.79 -50.77
C ARG A 701 -36.32 -10.89 -49.68
N ASP A 702 -35.98 -11.63 -48.62
CA ASP A 702 -36.63 -11.58 -47.33
C ASP A 702 -36.38 -10.21 -46.68
N SER A 703 -37.44 -9.44 -46.50
CA SER A 703 -37.43 -8.05 -46.05
C SER A 703 -37.52 -7.96 -44.53
N ARG A 704 -36.39 -7.87 -43.84
CA ARG A 704 -36.34 -7.14 -42.57
C ARG A 704 -36.10 -5.66 -42.89
N PRO A 705 -36.83 -4.70 -42.30
CA PRO A 705 -36.56 -3.30 -42.55
C PRO A 705 -35.17 -2.99 -41.98
N ALA A 706 -34.20 -2.73 -42.86
CA ALA A 706 -32.95 -2.11 -42.48
C ALA A 706 -33.32 -0.76 -41.84
N ALA A 707 -32.91 -0.52 -40.58
CA ALA A 707 -33.04 0.80 -40.00
C ALA A 707 -32.44 1.81 -40.98
N GLU A 708 -33.21 2.84 -41.38
CA GLU A 708 -32.71 3.83 -42.32
C GLU A 708 -31.40 4.41 -41.76
N PRO A 709 -30.34 4.58 -42.59
CA PRO A 709 -29.06 5.14 -42.14
C PRO A 709 -29.21 6.45 -41.36
N ARG A 710 -30.25 7.23 -41.67
CA ARG A 710 -30.64 8.44 -40.93
C ARG A 710 -31.06 8.16 -39.48
N THR A 711 -31.86 7.14 -39.23
CA THR A 711 -32.28 6.75 -37.88
C THR A 711 -31.09 6.31 -37.04
N LEU A 712 -30.15 5.56 -37.62
CA LEU A 712 -28.93 5.17 -36.93
C LEU A 712 -28.02 6.37 -36.65
N ALA A 713 -27.86 7.28 -37.62
CA ALA A 713 -27.08 8.50 -37.44
C ALA A 713 -27.66 9.42 -36.36
N LEU A 714 -29.00 9.57 -36.32
CA LEU A 714 -29.68 10.32 -35.25
C LEU A 714 -29.48 9.64 -33.89
N ALA A 715 -29.60 8.32 -33.81
CA ALA A 715 -29.34 7.59 -32.57
C ALA A 715 -27.88 7.72 -32.10
N ILE A 716 -26.91 7.77 -33.02
CA ILE A 716 -25.49 8.02 -32.70
C ILE A 716 -25.31 9.46 -32.21
N ALA A 717 -25.90 10.44 -32.89
CA ALA A 717 -25.83 11.85 -32.50
C ALA A 717 -26.45 12.09 -31.13
N ASP A 718 -27.64 11.55 -30.88
CA ASP A 718 -28.32 11.63 -29.58
C ASP A 718 -27.46 10.98 -28.48
N ARG A 719 -26.84 9.84 -28.77
CA ARG A 719 -25.92 9.18 -27.84
C ARG A 719 -24.69 10.03 -27.55
N LEU A 720 -24.05 10.60 -28.57
CA LEU A 720 -22.92 11.52 -28.38
C LEU A 720 -23.34 12.73 -27.53
N LEU A 721 -24.51 13.31 -27.79
CA LEU A 721 -25.03 14.44 -27.03
C LEU A 721 -25.35 14.09 -25.57
N CYS A 722 -25.85 12.88 -25.29
CA CYS A 722 -26.11 12.40 -23.93
C CYS A 722 -24.81 12.09 -23.18
N ASP A 723 -23.83 11.50 -23.87
CA ASP A 723 -22.53 11.10 -23.30
C ASP A 723 -21.58 12.32 -23.11
N ALA A 724 -22.01 13.52 -23.53
CA ALA A 724 -21.26 14.75 -23.36
C ALA A 724 -21.35 15.27 -21.91
N VAL A 725 -20.20 15.55 -21.32
CA VAL A 725 -20.07 16.22 -20.02
C VAL A 725 -20.02 17.72 -20.25
N ASP A 726 -21.00 18.44 -19.73
CA ASP A 726 -20.97 19.90 -19.70
C ASP A 726 -20.05 20.37 -18.58
N VAL A 727 -19.03 21.15 -18.95
CA VAL A 727 -18.06 21.72 -18.04
C VAL A 727 -17.90 23.19 -18.38
N SER A 728 -18.46 24.05 -17.53
CA SER A 728 -18.34 25.51 -17.63
C SER A 728 -18.75 26.07 -19.01
N GLY A 729 -19.75 25.47 -19.66
CA GLY A 729 -20.26 25.92 -20.96
C GLY A 729 -19.57 25.32 -22.18
N ALA A 730 -18.62 24.39 -21.98
CA ALA A 730 -18.01 23.59 -23.04
C ALA A 730 -18.39 22.12 -22.88
N ARG A 731 -18.88 21.49 -23.98
CA ARG A 731 -19.16 20.05 -24.02
C ARG A 731 -17.89 19.26 -24.27
N GLN A 732 -17.60 18.33 -23.38
CA GLN A 732 -16.49 17.37 -23.48
C GLN A 732 -17.06 15.95 -23.57
N HIS A 733 -16.30 15.00 -24.10
CA HIS A 733 -16.71 13.59 -24.12
C HIS A 733 -15.76 12.76 -23.26
N VAL A 734 -16.31 11.79 -22.53
CA VAL A 734 -15.53 10.74 -21.89
C VAL A 734 -15.58 9.50 -22.78
N GLY A 735 -14.42 8.88 -22.99
CA GLY A 735 -14.35 7.66 -23.78
C GLY A 735 -13.13 6.82 -23.45
N VAL A 736 -12.83 5.87 -24.32
CA VAL A 736 -11.65 5.02 -24.22
C VAL A 736 -10.58 5.56 -25.13
N ASP A 737 -9.44 5.94 -24.58
CA ASP A 737 -8.23 6.29 -25.35
C ASP A 737 -7.11 5.28 -25.06
N LEU A 738 -6.05 5.30 -25.87
CA LEU A 738 -4.85 4.51 -25.61
C LEU A 738 -3.89 5.32 -24.74
N ASP A 739 -3.53 4.80 -23.57
CA ASP A 739 -2.49 5.40 -22.76
C ASP A 739 -1.17 5.39 -23.56
N PRO A 740 -0.54 6.55 -23.83
CA PRO A 740 0.68 6.63 -24.63
C PRO A 740 1.84 5.83 -24.05
N SER A 741 1.87 5.65 -22.72
CA SER A 741 2.96 4.96 -22.03
C SER A 741 2.82 3.43 -22.07
N SER A 742 1.60 2.91 -21.94
CA SER A 742 1.34 1.47 -21.94
C SER A 742 0.72 0.93 -23.24
N GLY A 743 0.18 1.78 -24.11
CA GLY A 743 -0.60 1.39 -25.28
C GLY A 743 -1.89 0.64 -24.95
N LEU A 744 -2.34 0.67 -23.69
CA LEU A 744 -3.55 -0.01 -23.24
C LEU A 744 -4.77 0.94 -23.27
N PRO A 745 -5.98 0.40 -23.47
CA PRO A 745 -7.21 1.18 -23.36
C PRO A 745 -7.39 1.74 -21.94
N THR A 746 -7.57 3.05 -21.82
CA THR A 746 -7.82 3.77 -20.57
C THR A 746 -9.05 4.67 -20.70
N VAL A 747 -9.77 4.87 -19.60
CA VAL A 747 -10.95 5.76 -19.58
C VAL A 747 -10.48 7.18 -19.28
N GLY A 748 -10.84 8.13 -20.13
CA GLY A 748 -10.38 9.50 -20.03
C GLY A 748 -11.25 10.47 -20.81
N LEU A 749 -10.97 11.77 -20.64
CA LEU A 749 -11.50 12.77 -21.56
C LEU A 749 -10.89 12.54 -22.93
N LEU A 750 -11.72 12.68 -23.97
CA LEU A 750 -11.24 12.56 -25.34
C LEU A 750 -10.35 13.77 -25.69
N GLY A 751 -9.08 13.50 -25.99
CA GLY A 751 -8.09 14.50 -26.37
C GLY A 751 -8.33 15.06 -27.78
N PRO A 752 -7.45 15.91 -28.33
CA PRO A 752 -7.58 16.45 -29.69
C PRO A 752 -7.10 15.48 -30.79
N THR A 753 -7.11 14.17 -30.53
CA THR A 753 -6.53 13.18 -31.45
C THR A 753 -7.52 12.81 -32.55
N LEU A 754 -7.04 12.58 -33.78
CA LEU A 754 -7.91 12.20 -34.90
C LEU A 754 -8.51 10.77 -34.76
N TYR A 755 -7.91 9.92 -33.92
CA TYR A 755 -8.27 8.50 -33.81
C TYR A 755 -9.37 8.23 -32.78
N SER A 756 -9.35 8.95 -31.67
CA SER A 756 -10.20 8.73 -30.49
C SER A 756 -10.72 10.03 -29.90
N GLY A 757 -10.30 11.19 -30.42
CA GLY A 757 -10.51 12.51 -29.83
C GLY A 757 -11.78 13.24 -30.22
N ARG A 758 -11.80 14.54 -29.87
CA ARG A 758 -12.89 15.51 -30.12
C ARG A 758 -13.15 15.82 -31.59
#